data_AF-A0A3D4W8E5-F1
#
_entry.id   AF-A0A3D4W8E5-F1
#
_cell.length_a   1.000
_cell.length_b   1.000
_cell.length_c   1.000
_cell.angle_alpha   90.00
_cell.angle_beta   90.00
_cell.angle_gamma   90.00
#
_symmetry.space_group_name_H-M   'P 1'
#
loop_
_entity.id
_entity.type
_entity.pdbx_description
1 polymer ?
#
loop_
_entity_poly.entity_id
_entity_poly.type
_entity_poly.pdbx_seq_one_letter_code
_entity_poly.pdbx_strand_id
1 'polypeptide(L)'
;MKKISILIVVLLLQGSLLLSQVAINIDGSLPDNSAMLDVQSTSKGLLVPQMSMAQRNSILLPAPGLLVFQNDATAGFYYNAGSRMLPNWKLVGSNAGPWLYSGTTIYYNSGNVGIGTSTPAARFHVANGDAMINGLTVGRGPWNIANNTVLGTQALQNGDAGTGVTAIGAMALANATEQSDLVAVGDSALYNNGLNAGQSYHGSENTAVGPKAMYSNTTGYSNTAMGFRAMYANTEGIYNTAVGHNAMACNTTGDFNTASGYHALHSNTQGLRNAASGNVALGNNTIGSDNAAFGYGTLYQNTTGYYNTALGSRALYSDTTGYGNTACGYFSLYLNANGNYNTGAGFKSLHSNATGLYNTAMGTEALYSNTTGSSNVAIGLCALYSNTTRSDLVAIGDSALYNNGLNVSQSYHATSNTAIGFKALYSNTNGYENTAIGSEALYSNNSGYGNSAVGNRALYSNEYGCLNTAFGYEALEKLGTYQSGNGNCAIGCGSLKDLCWGTCSNNTAIGYLSLDELYGGDYNVGVGFQSGPYMWSGTHYCSFGTMIGTFAGTSHDDAENFTAIGYHVETDASHQVRIGNESVTSIGGYAGWTTLTTDGSYQFNVRENVAGLDFILKLRPVTYQMDVEKLAKFRNEFRKNRPDSLINEKLIRMETEGWQQKSMEVYSGFVAQEVEKAAM
;
A
#
# COMPACT_ATOMS: atom_id res chain seq x y z
N MET A 1 58.39 53.25 127.54
CA MET A 1 59.42 53.81 126.64
C MET A 1 59.20 53.25 125.23
N LYS A 2 59.08 54.12 124.20
CA LYS A 2 59.39 54.04 122.73
C LYS A 2 59.57 52.64 122.07
N LYS A 3 59.30 52.28 120.78
CA LYS A 3 58.79 52.85 119.51
C LYS A 3 58.91 51.71 118.41
N ILE A 4 58.01 51.66 117.40
CA ILE A 4 58.24 51.46 115.92
C ILE A 4 58.56 50.06 115.25
N SER A 5 57.61 49.61 114.38
CA SER A 5 57.63 49.14 112.95
C SER A 5 58.19 47.79 112.35
N ILE A 6 57.29 47.07 111.65
CA ILE A 6 57.26 46.62 110.20
C ILE A 6 58.33 45.67 109.58
N LEU A 7 57.89 44.41 109.27
CA LEU A 7 57.92 43.62 107.99
C LEU A 7 59.16 42.87 107.43
N ILE A 8 58.84 41.67 106.87
CA ILE A 8 59.45 40.84 105.77
C ILE A 8 60.42 39.70 106.15
N VAL A 9 60.02 38.43 105.87
CA VAL A 9 60.72 37.46 104.98
C VAL A 9 59.70 36.46 104.37
N VAL A 10 59.84 36.25 103.07
CA VAL A 10 59.14 35.34 102.14
C VAL A 10 59.98 34.06 101.93
N LEU A 11 59.35 32.86 101.85
CA LEU A 11 59.76 31.58 101.21
C LEU A 11 59.07 30.40 101.94
N LEU A 12 58.23 29.50 101.37
CA LEU A 12 58.42 28.64 100.17
C LEU A 12 57.09 28.08 99.58
N LEU A 13 57.06 28.08 98.24
CA LEU A 13 56.29 27.32 97.23
C LEU A 13 55.69 25.94 97.58
N GLN A 14 54.46 25.66 97.12
CA GLN A 14 54.17 24.76 95.97
C GLN A 14 52.68 24.80 95.59
N GLY A 15 52.41 25.11 94.33
CA GLY A 15 51.08 24.97 93.73
C GLY A 15 50.88 23.58 93.16
N SER A 16 49.79 22.94 93.53
CA SER A 16 49.18 21.83 92.79
C SER A 16 47.72 22.17 92.57
N LEU A 17 47.37 22.57 91.35
CA LEU A 17 45.98 22.62 90.90
C LEU A 17 45.49 21.17 90.77
N LEU A 18 44.96 20.62 91.86
CA LEU A 18 44.15 19.41 91.80
C LEU A 18 42.77 19.82 91.30
N LEU A 19 42.46 19.52 90.03
CA LEU A 19 41.07 19.49 89.58
C LEU A 19 40.40 18.30 90.27
N SER A 20 39.52 18.55 91.25
CA SER A 20 38.82 17.50 91.98
C SER A 20 37.61 17.02 91.17
N GLN A 21 37.79 16.01 90.32
CA GLN A 21 36.66 15.21 89.86
C GLN A 21 36.25 14.25 90.99
N VAL A 22 34.95 14.09 91.19
CA VAL A 22 34.41 13.21 92.23
C VAL A 22 33.85 11.96 91.57
N ALA A 23 34.40 10.79 91.90
CA ALA A 23 33.79 9.50 91.57
C ALA A 23 33.02 8.97 92.77
N ILE A 24 31.78 8.54 92.55
CA ILE A 24 30.95 7.81 93.51
C ILE A 24 30.63 6.45 92.89
N ASN A 25 31.53 5.50 93.13
CA ASN A 25 31.42 4.12 92.69
C ASN A 25 31.86 3.18 93.83
N ILE A 26 31.67 1.88 93.63
CA ILE A 26 32.08 0.85 94.59
C ILE A 26 33.26 0.01 94.09
N ASP A 27 33.69 0.22 92.85
CA ASP A 27 34.78 -0.52 92.20
C ASP A 27 36.12 0.24 92.22
N GLY A 28 36.12 1.50 92.69
CA GLY A 28 37.32 2.33 92.80
C GLY A 28 37.84 2.83 91.46
N SER A 29 37.03 2.75 90.40
CA SER A 29 37.40 3.32 89.09
C SER A 29 37.60 4.83 89.21
N LEU A 30 38.56 5.36 88.43
CA LEU A 30 38.78 6.80 88.36
C LEU A 30 37.55 7.47 87.71
N PRO A 31 37.15 8.67 88.15
CA PRO A 31 36.08 9.41 87.50
C PRO A 31 36.44 9.62 86.02
N ASP A 32 35.45 9.52 85.14
CA ASP A 32 35.66 9.83 83.73
C ASP A 32 36.25 11.24 83.60
N ASN A 33 37.31 11.37 82.80
CA ASN A 33 38.04 12.63 82.62
C ASN A 33 37.14 13.79 82.11
N SER A 34 35.97 13.48 81.54
CA SER A 34 34.98 14.48 81.07
C SER A 34 33.95 14.89 82.12
N ALA A 35 33.83 14.17 83.23
CA ALA A 35 32.81 14.40 84.26
C ALA A 35 33.40 15.10 85.49
N MET A 36 32.71 16.13 86.00
CA MET A 36 33.04 16.71 87.31
C MET A 36 32.53 15.84 88.46
N LEU A 37 31.44 15.09 88.22
CA LEU A 37 30.86 14.10 89.13
C LEU A 37 30.47 12.87 88.31
N ASP A 38 31.09 11.73 88.61
CA ASP A 38 30.83 10.43 88.00
C ASP A 38 30.19 9.50 89.04
N VAL A 39 29.05 8.88 88.71
CA VAL A 39 28.31 8.00 89.63
C VAL A 39 28.06 6.67 88.93
N GLN A 40 28.72 5.61 89.40
CA GLN A 40 28.58 4.27 88.84
C GLN A 40 28.04 3.29 89.88
N SER A 41 26.88 2.70 89.58
CA SER A 41 26.20 1.77 90.47
C SER A 41 25.26 0.86 89.67
N THR A 42 25.24 -0.43 90.01
CA THR A 42 24.37 -1.45 89.39
C THR A 42 23.09 -1.73 90.17
N SER A 43 22.94 -1.15 91.37
CA SER A 43 21.83 -1.44 92.30
C SER A 43 21.21 -0.21 92.99
N LYS A 44 21.87 0.94 92.92
CA LYS A 44 21.44 2.24 93.50
C LYS A 44 21.46 3.34 92.43
N GLY A 45 20.61 4.35 92.57
CA GLY A 45 20.54 5.52 91.67
C GLY A 45 20.98 6.83 92.33
N LEU A 46 20.92 7.92 91.56
CA LEU A 46 21.15 9.28 92.06
C LEU A 46 19.81 9.93 92.45
N LEU A 47 19.67 10.32 93.72
CA LEU A 47 18.56 11.16 94.17
C LEU A 47 18.97 12.64 94.05
N VAL A 48 18.39 13.34 93.08
CA VAL A 48 18.51 14.80 92.98
C VAL A 48 17.55 15.47 93.98
N PRO A 49 17.77 16.76 94.32
CA PRO A 49 16.91 17.48 95.25
C PRO A 49 15.43 17.38 94.86
N GLN A 50 14.62 16.80 95.75
CA GLN A 50 13.18 16.68 95.55
C GLN A 50 12.46 17.87 96.21
N MET A 51 11.54 18.51 95.50
CA MET A 51 10.88 19.73 95.97
C MET A 51 9.53 19.96 95.27
N SER A 52 8.70 20.85 95.82
CA SER A 52 7.44 21.26 95.19
C SER A 52 7.64 22.32 94.09
N MET A 53 6.63 22.57 93.25
CA MET A 53 6.66 23.59 92.19
C MET A 53 6.92 24.98 92.79
N ALA A 54 6.28 25.27 93.93
CA ALA A 54 6.48 26.52 94.66
C ALA A 54 7.93 26.65 95.19
N GLN A 55 8.47 25.57 95.76
CA GLN A 55 9.86 25.53 96.24
C GLN A 55 10.88 25.64 95.10
N ARG A 56 10.61 25.01 93.95
CA ARG A 56 11.45 25.12 92.75
C ARG A 56 11.44 26.54 92.20
N ASN A 57 10.27 27.17 92.11
CA ASN A 57 10.14 28.52 91.59
C ASN A 57 10.70 29.59 92.55
N SER A 58 10.89 29.27 93.84
CA SER A 58 11.50 30.16 94.83
C SER A 58 13.03 30.05 94.93
N ILE A 59 13.67 29.16 94.17
CA ILE A 59 15.13 29.11 94.07
C ILE A 59 15.61 30.47 93.53
N LEU A 60 16.39 31.20 94.33
CA LEU A 60 17.00 32.47 93.93
C LEU A 60 18.15 32.21 92.96
N LEU A 61 18.12 32.86 91.80
CA LEU A 61 19.19 32.80 90.79
C LEU A 61 19.64 31.37 90.41
N PRO A 62 18.72 30.42 90.07
CA PRO A 62 19.07 29.04 89.79
C PRO A 62 20.07 28.97 88.63
N ALA A 63 21.13 28.18 88.79
CA ALA A 63 22.10 28.00 87.72
C ALA A 63 21.43 27.40 86.47
N PRO A 64 21.84 27.79 85.25
CA PRO A 64 21.45 27.07 84.03
C PRO A 64 21.90 25.61 84.15
N GLY A 65 21.04 24.67 83.76
CA GLY A 65 21.26 23.23 83.87
C GLY A 65 20.97 22.62 85.25
N LEU A 66 20.57 23.41 86.25
CA LEU A 66 20.23 22.89 87.58
C LEU A 66 19.09 21.87 87.48
N LEU A 67 19.35 20.60 87.83
CA LEU A 67 18.39 19.49 87.82
C LEU A 67 17.78 19.26 89.22
N VAL A 68 16.47 19.16 89.29
CA VAL A 68 15.68 18.87 90.48
C VAL A 68 14.60 17.85 90.16
N PHE A 69 13.99 17.23 91.16
CA PHE A 69 12.79 16.42 90.97
C PHE A 69 11.61 17.15 91.62
N GLN A 70 10.62 17.54 90.81
CA GLN A 70 9.38 18.11 91.35
C GLN A 70 8.50 16.97 91.86
N ASN A 71 7.99 17.06 93.09
CA ASN A 71 7.20 16.01 93.73
C ASN A 71 5.69 16.32 93.81
N ASP A 72 5.24 17.46 93.29
CA ASP A 72 3.85 17.89 93.23
C ASP A 72 3.46 18.41 91.83
N ALA A 73 2.19 18.79 91.66
CA ALA A 73 1.58 19.17 90.37
C ALA A 73 1.87 18.13 89.27
N THR A 74 2.82 18.38 88.37
CA THR A 74 3.38 17.38 87.47
C THR A 74 4.71 16.88 88.04
N ALA A 75 4.69 15.72 88.70
CA ALA A 75 5.90 15.16 89.29
C ALA A 75 6.88 14.68 88.22
N GLY A 76 8.17 14.89 88.45
CA GLY A 76 9.22 14.43 87.55
C GLY A 76 10.48 15.28 87.62
N PHE A 77 11.49 14.89 86.85
CA PHE A 77 12.77 15.61 86.82
C PHE A 77 12.63 16.93 86.05
N TYR A 78 12.99 18.07 86.62
CA TYR A 78 13.02 19.37 85.95
C TYR A 78 14.43 19.94 85.93
N TYR A 79 14.82 20.59 84.85
CA TYR A 79 16.05 21.38 84.81
C TYR A 79 15.80 22.83 84.43
N ASN A 80 16.64 23.75 84.89
CA ASN A 80 16.59 25.15 84.50
C ASN A 80 17.25 25.35 83.13
N ALA A 81 16.46 25.54 82.07
CA ALA A 81 16.95 25.86 80.73
C ALA A 81 17.19 27.37 80.52
N GLY A 82 16.88 28.21 81.51
CA GLY A 82 16.98 29.67 81.44
C GLY A 82 18.26 30.23 82.06
N SER A 83 18.38 31.55 82.08
CA SER A 83 19.48 32.22 82.77
C SER A 83 19.22 32.26 84.28
N ARG A 84 20.23 32.61 85.07
CA ARG A 84 20.05 32.83 86.51
C ARG A 84 18.98 33.89 86.81
N MET A 85 18.90 34.94 85.98
CA MET A 85 17.96 36.05 86.18
C MET A 85 16.55 35.78 85.64
N LEU A 86 16.41 34.82 84.71
CA LEU A 86 15.14 34.42 84.10
C LEU A 86 15.08 32.88 84.01
N PRO A 87 14.74 32.17 85.10
CA PRO A 87 14.67 30.72 85.13
C PRO A 87 13.58 30.18 84.19
N ASN A 88 13.88 29.11 83.46
CA ASN A 88 12.94 28.43 82.56
C ASN A 88 12.95 26.93 82.86
N TRP A 89 12.09 26.49 83.78
CA TRP A 89 12.05 25.10 84.22
C TRP A 89 11.38 24.19 83.18
N LYS A 90 12.11 23.17 82.71
CA LYS A 90 11.65 22.17 81.74
C LYS A 90 11.68 20.77 82.35
N LEU A 91 10.61 20.00 82.19
CA LEU A 91 10.54 18.62 82.69
C LEU A 91 11.23 17.67 81.70
N VAL A 92 12.24 16.98 82.20
CA VAL A 92 12.99 15.91 81.55
C VAL A 92 12.01 14.78 81.23
N GLY A 93 11.88 14.45 79.95
CA GLY A 93 10.91 13.47 79.48
C GLY A 93 9.50 14.02 79.23
N SER A 94 9.22 15.30 79.50
CA SER A 94 7.96 15.91 79.08
C SER A 94 8.04 16.64 77.74
N ASN A 95 7.13 16.24 76.87
CA ASN A 95 6.46 17.05 75.85
C ASN A 95 7.33 17.78 74.83
N ALA A 96 8.14 17.03 74.07
CA ALA A 96 8.62 17.50 72.76
C ALA A 96 9.00 16.39 71.76
N GLY A 97 8.32 15.23 71.76
CA GLY A 97 8.65 14.15 70.82
C GLY A 97 7.42 13.33 70.38
N PRO A 98 7.02 13.34 69.10
CA PRO A 98 5.86 12.61 68.58
C PRO A 98 6.03 11.07 68.49
N TRP A 99 6.98 10.46 69.20
CA TRP A 99 7.47 9.09 68.93
C TRP A 99 7.56 8.16 70.16
N LEU A 100 6.61 8.21 71.13
CA LEU A 100 6.53 7.20 72.20
C LEU A 100 5.13 6.55 72.28
N TYR A 101 5.15 5.21 72.19
CA TYR A 101 4.21 4.09 72.42
C TYR A 101 2.68 4.25 72.60
N SER A 102 2.10 5.44 72.79
CA SER A 102 0.64 5.61 72.87
C SER A 102 0.21 7.07 72.78
N GLY A 103 0.65 7.77 71.73
CA GLY A 103 -0.07 8.99 71.34
C GLY A 103 -1.49 8.64 70.91
N THR A 104 -2.47 9.52 71.11
CA THR A 104 -3.86 9.29 70.66
C THR A 104 -3.99 9.22 69.14
N THR A 105 -2.94 9.57 68.39
CA THR A 105 -2.90 9.59 66.94
C THR A 105 -1.74 8.80 66.33
N ILE A 106 -0.70 8.42 67.09
CA ILE A 106 0.48 7.68 66.57
C ILE A 106 0.83 6.53 67.54
N TYR A 107 0.86 5.31 67.02
CA TYR A 107 1.08 4.05 67.72
C TYR A 107 2.33 3.36 67.18
N TYR A 108 3.18 2.84 68.07
CA TYR A 108 4.26 1.95 67.69
C TYR A 108 3.94 0.54 68.21
N ASN A 109 3.94 -0.45 67.32
CA ASN A 109 3.62 -1.83 67.66
C ASN A 109 4.56 -2.78 66.92
N SER A 110 5.42 -3.47 67.68
CA SER A 110 6.27 -4.57 67.17
C SER A 110 7.11 -4.21 65.93
N GLY A 111 7.65 -2.99 65.87
CA GLY A 111 8.47 -2.51 64.73
C GLY A 111 7.71 -1.73 63.66
N ASN A 112 6.39 -1.61 63.77
CA ASN A 112 5.53 -0.85 62.87
C ASN A 112 5.00 0.43 63.53
N VAL A 113 4.83 1.49 62.74
CA VAL A 113 4.25 2.77 63.16
C VAL A 113 2.88 2.93 62.50
N GLY A 114 1.83 3.06 63.30
CA GLY A 114 0.47 3.37 62.87
C GLY A 114 0.09 4.80 63.22
N ILE A 115 -0.48 5.57 62.30
CA ILE A 115 -1.14 6.84 62.58
C ILE A 115 -2.65 6.59 62.50
N GLY A 116 -3.40 6.83 63.58
CA GLY A 116 -4.83 6.57 63.65
C GLY A 116 -5.23 5.10 63.85
N THR A 117 -4.27 4.19 64.10
CA THR A 117 -4.52 2.77 64.37
C THR A 117 -3.46 2.14 65.27
N SER A 118 -3.89 1.39 66.29
CA SER A 118 -3.02 0.65 67.21
C SER A 118 -2.55 -0.71 66.66
N THR A 119 -3.11 -1.14 65.53
CA THR A 119 -2.78 -2.40 64.85
C THR A 119 -2.26 -2.11 63.43
N PRO A 120 -1.08 -1.49 63.27
CA PRO A 120 -0.53 -1.16 61.97
C PRO A 120 -0.24 -2.43 61.14
N ALA A 121 -0.82 -2.50 59.94
CA ALA A 121 -0.67 -3.64 59.02
C ALA A 121 0.66 -3.66 58.25
N ALA A 122 1.43 -2.56 58.30
CA ALA A 122 2.72 -2.40 57.63
C ALA A 122 3.65 -1.52 58.49
N ARG A 123 4.94 -1.43 58.13
CA ARG A 123 5.95 -0.65 58.87
C ARG A 123 5.55 0.82 59.10
N PHE A 124 4.82 1.40 58.15
CA PHE A 124 4.17 2.69 58.30
C PHE A 124 2.73 2.59 57.78
N HIS A 125 1.74 2.81 58.63
CA HIS A 125 0.32 2.71 58.27
C HIS A 125 -0.41 3.96 58.75
N VAL A 126 -0.94 4.77 57.82
CA VAL A 126 -1.87 5.86 58.15
C VAL A 126 -3.29 5.35 57.93
N ALA A 127 -4.09 5.28 58.97
CA ALA A 127 -5.48 4.81 58.93
C ALA A 127 -6.44 6.00 58.79
N ASN A 128 -7.50 5.79 58.01
CA ASN A 128 -8.63 6.72 57.85
C ASN A 128 -8.26 8.13 57.33
N GLY A 129 -7.15 8.26 56.61
CA GLY A 129 -6.75 9.50 55.97
C GLY A 129 -5.51 9.36 55.11
N ASP A 130 -5.22 10.42 54.35
CA ASP A 130 -4.05 10.52 53.49
C ASP A 130 -2.81 10.97 54.26
N ALA A 131 -1.64 10.59 53.77
CA ALA A 131 -0.37 11.16 54.23
C ALA A 131 0.04 12.34 53.34
N MET A 132 0.59 13.41 53.95
CA MET A 132 1.36 14.43 53.23
C MET A 132 2.85 14.21 53.48
N ILE A 133 3.62 13.96 52.42
CA ILE A 133 5.07 13.73 52.50
C ILE A 133 5.74 14.78 51.62
N ASN A 134 6.42 15.77 52.21
CA ASN A 134 7.06 16.86 51.46
C ASN A 134 6.12 17.60 50.48
N GLY A 135 4.84 17.77 50.85
CA GLY A 135 3.82 18.38 49.98
C GLY A 135 3.21 17.45 48.93
N LEU A 136 3.58 16.16 48.94
CA LEU A 136 2.98 15.09 48.15
C LEU A 136 1.82 14.47 48.93
N THR A 137 0.60 14.49 48.38
CA THR A 137 -0.51 13.69 48.92
C THR A 137 -0.29 12.24 48.52
N VAL A 138 -0.32 11.33 49.50
CA VAL A 138 -0.22 9.88 49.32
C VAL A 138 -1.43 9.22 49.99
N GLY A 139 -2.35 8.68 49.19
CA GLY A 139 -3.57 8.08 49.71
C GLY A 139 -4.69 8.03 48.69
N ARG A 140 -5.88 8.51 49.06
CA ARG A 140 -7.13 8.44 48.29
C ARG A 140 -7.64 9.81 47.81
N GLY A 141 -7.05 10.92 48.26
CA GLY A 141 -7.41 12.28 47.88
C GLY A 141 -8.46 12.95 48.78
N PRO A 142 -8.92 14.17 48.44
CA PRO A 142 -9.76 15.05 49.28
C PRO A 142 -11.12 14.51 49.78
N TRP A 143 -11.51 13.29 49.40
CA TRP A 143 -12.78 12.67 49.77
C TRP A 143 -12.61 11.27 50.36
N ASN A 144 -11.36 10.78 50.41
CA ASN A 144 -10.99 9.48 50.98
C ASN A 144 -11.78 8.28 50.42
N ILE A 145 -12.18 8.35 49.15
CA ILE A 145 -12.93 7.30 48.46
C ILE A 145 -12.08 6.03 48.38
N ALA A 146 -12.63 4.90 48.80
CA ALA A 146 -11.85 3.69 49.10
C ALA A 146 -11.04 3.13 47.92
N ASN A 147 -11.51 3.38 46.69
CA ASN A 147 -10.97 2.82 45.46
C ASN A 147 -10.03 3.79 44.71
N ASN A 148 -9.71 4.96 45.27
CA ASN A 148 -8.87 5.95 44.62
C ASN A 148 -7.39 5.82 45.05
N THR A 149 -6.48 6.16 44.15
CA THR A 149 -5.02 6.21 44.38
C THR A 149 -4.51 7.59 44.00
N VAL A 150 -3.91 8.31 44.96
CA VAL A 150 -3.36 9.66 44.77
C VAL A 150 -1.91 9.70 45.20
N LEU A 151 -1.05 10.19 44.31
CA LEU A 151 0.38 10.40 44.54
C LEU A 151 0.85 11.67 43.80
N GLY A 152 0.69 12.84 44.41
CA GLY A 152 1.02 14.10 43.72
C GLY A 152 0.85 15.35 44.57
N THR A 153 1.63 16.39 44.28
CA THR A 153 1.33 17.74 44.78
C THR A 153 0.14 18.27 44.00
N GLN A 154 -0.92 18.66 44.70
CA GLN A 154 -2.17 19.15 44.07
C GLN A 154 -2.85 18.14 43.13
N ALA A 155 -2.53 16.85 43.23
CA ALA A 155 -3.31 15.81 42.55
C ALA A 155 -4.72 15.77 43.18
N LEU A 156 -5.75 15.74 42.35
CA LEU A 156 -7.16 15.85 42.75
C LEU A 156 -7.50 17.11 43.57
N GLN A 157 -6.77 18.22 43.43
CA GLN A 157 -6.90 19.38 44.32
C GLN A 157 -8.33 19.95 44.42
N ASN A 158 -8.99 20.19 43.29
CA ASN A 158 -10.31 20.82 43.25
C ASN A 158 -11.42 19.83 42.88
N GLY A 159 -11.10 18.56 42.69
CA GLY A 159 -12.01 17.59 42.11
C GLY A 159 -12.59 16.58 43.07
N ASP A 160 -13.90 16.36 42.96
CA ASP A 160 -14.55 15.17 43.50
C ASP A 160 -14.44 14.05 42.47
N ALA A 161 -13.24 13.48 42.26
CA ALA A 161 -13.15 12.36 41.32
C ALA A 161 -13.86 11.16 41.94
N GLY A 162 -14.79 10.57 41.21
CA GLY A 162 -15.59 9.41 41.59
C GLY A 162 -14.76 8.17 41.88
N THR A 163 -15.36 6.98 41.78
CA THR A 163 -14.65 5.76 42.19
C THR A 163 -13.69 5.27 41.12
N GLY A 164 -12.58 4.63 41.54
CA GLY A 164 -11.66 3.94 40.62
C GLY A 164 -10.64 4.87 39.96
N VAL A 165 -10.27 5.97 40.63
CA VAL A 165 -9.40 7.01 40.06
C VAL A 165 -7.95 6.80 40.48
N THR A 166 -7.03 6.82 39.52
CA THR A 166 -5.58 6.85 39.74
C THR A 166 -5.02 8.21 39.32
N ALA A 167 -4.54 9.03 40.27
CA ALA A 167 -3.96 10.35 40.03
C ALA A 167 -2.52 10.41 40.54
N ILE A 168 -1.54 10.35 39.63
CA ILE A 168 -0.11 10.30 39.96
C ILE A 168 0.61 11.42 39.20
N GLY A 169 1.25 12.34 39.91
CA GLY A 169 1.94 13.50 39.34
C GLY A 169 1.40 14.83 39.86
N ALA A 170 2.15 15.91 39.65
CA ALA A 170 1.72 17.24 40.06
C ALA A 170 0.48 17.67 39.26
N MET A 171 -0.54 18.21 39.94
CA MET A 171 -1.77 18.72 39.30
C MET A 171 -2.53 17.72 38.41
N ALA A 172 -2.27 16.41 38.55
CA ALA A 172 -3.05 15.38 37.87
C ALA A 172 -4.52 15.46 38.33
N LEU A 173 -5.45 15.55 37.39
CA LEU A 173 -6.90 15.72 37.66
C LEU A 173 -7.24 16.91 38.58
N ALA A 174 -6.48 18.01 38.51
CA ALA A 174 -6.64 19.12 39.46
C ALA A 174 -8.01 19.82 39.40
N ASN A 175 -8.64 19.93 38.22
CA ASN A 175 -9.96 20.56 38.04
C ASN A 175 -11.06 19.54 37.64
N ALA A 176 -10.85 18.24 37.91
CA ALA A 176 -11.83 17.23 37.53
C ALA A 176 -13.11 17.30 38.38
N THR A 177 -14.26 16.78 37.93
CA THR A 177 -15.54 16.91 38.68
C THR A 177 -16.47 15.69 38.57
N GLU A 178 -16.57 14.84 39.59
CA GLU A 178 -17.56 13.73 39.70
C GLU A 178 -17.47 12.61 38.64
N GLN A 179 -16.26 12.28 38.13
CA GLN A 179 -16.04 11.18 37.16
C GLN A 179 -15.39 9.94 37.75
N SER A 180 -15.78 8.77 37.24
CA SER A 180 -15.22 7.47 37.65
C SER A 180 -14.29 6.87 36.60
N ASP A 181 -13.51 5.87 37.02
CA ASP A 181 -12.68 5.02 36.16
C ASP A 181 -11.62 5.80 35.36
N LEU A 182 -10.83 6.61 36.06
CA LEU A 182 -9.81 7.47 35.47
C LEU A 182 -8.39 7.01 35.79
N VAL A 183 -7.49 7.13 34.82
CA VAL A 183 -6.04 7.01 35.03
C VAL A 183 -5.37 8.28 34.55
N ALA A 184 -4.76 9.04 35.45
CA ALA A 184 -3.99 10.24 35.18
C ALA A 184 -2.59 10.11 35.77
N VAL A 185 -1.59 9.85 34.92
CA VAL A 185 -0.20 9.68 35.32
C VAL A 185 0.68 10.67 34.58
N GLY A 186 1.17 11.70 35.27
CA GLY A 186 2.00 12.76 34.71
C GLY A 186 1.60 14.14 35.23
N ASP A 187 2.50 15.10 35.07
CA ASP A 187 2.21 16.50 35.39
C ASP A 187 1.02 17.01 34.57
N SER A 188 -0.02 17.49 35.26
CA SER A 188 -1.25 18.04 34.66
C SER A 188 -1.96 17.09 33.66
N ALA A 189 -1.84 15.77 33.84
CA ALA A 189 -2.64 14.81 33.08
C ALA A 189 -4.13 14.94 33.45
N LEU A 190 -5.02 14.93 32.44
CA LEU A 190 -6.48 15.12 32.61
C LEU A 190 -6.87 16.37 33.42
N TYR A 191 -6.10 17.45 33.29
CA TYR A 191 -6.21 18.64 34.15
C TYR A 191 -7.63 19.22 34.25
N ASN A 192 -8.35 19.37 33.13
CA ASN A 192 -9.71 19.94 33.08
C ASN A 192 -10.84 18.88 32.96
N ASN A 193 -10.52 17.59 33.11
CA ASN A 193 -11.43 16.50 32.78
C ASN A 193 -12.73 16.54 33.58
N GLY A 194 -13.86 16.72 32.91
CA GLY A 194 -15.16 16.82 33.56
C GLY A 194 -15.71 18.23 33.69
N LEU A 195 -14.90 19.25 33.42
CA LEU A 195 -15.34 20.63 33.55
C LEU A 195 -16.57 20.91 32.67
N ASN A 196 -17.64 21.41 33.27
CA ASN A 196 -18.95 21.62 32.64
C ASN A 196 -19.67 20.33 32.19
N ALA A 197 -19.38 19.18 32.80
CA ALA A 197 -20.13 17.95 32.58
C ALA A 197 -21.63 18.13 32.90
N GLY A 198 -22.48 17.94 31.88
CA GLY A 198 -23.94 17.94 32.03
C GLY A 198 -24.54 16.56 32.34
N GLN A 199 -23.74 15.49 32.30
CA GLN A 199 -24.14 14.11 32.52
C GLN A 199 -23.07 13.38 33.34
N SER A 200 -23.47 12.36 34.12
CA SER A 200 -22.56 11.63 35.02
C SER A 200 -21.47 10.81 34.31
N TYR A 201 -21.63 10.51 33.02
CA TYR A 201 -20.64 9.78 32.23
C TYR A 201 -19.64 10.70 31.49
N HIS A 202 -19.90 12.02 31.43
CA HIS A 202 -18.99 12.95 30.76
C HIS A 202 -17.67 13.04 31.51
N GLY A 203 -16.56 12.83 30.80
CA GLY A 203 -15.22 12.79 31.36
C GLY A 203 -14.81 11.44 31.99
N SER A 204 -15.67 10.43 32.05
CA SER A 204 -15.35 9.13 32.67
C SER A 204 -14.52 8.22 31.75
N GLU A 205 -13.96 7.14 32.29
CA GLU A 205 -13.27 6.08 31.53
C GLU A 205 -12.04 6.55 30.71
N ASN A 206 -11.42 7.67 31.09
CA ASN A 206 -10.25 8.20 30.40
C ASN A 206 -8.93 7.71 31.02
N THR A 207 -8.01 7.27 30.17
CA THR A 207 -6.63 6.95 30.53
C THR A 207 -5.67 7.95 29.91
N ALA A 208 -4.91 8.68 30.72
CA ALA A 208 -3.90 9.65 30.33
C ALA A 208 -2.58 9.38 31.04
N VAL A 209 -1.55 9.01 30.28
CA VAL A 209 -0.20 8.69 30.79
C VAL A 209 0.83 9.54 30.05
N GLY A 210 1.29 10.59 30.69
CA GLY A 210 2.29 11.52 30.17
C GLY A 210 2.01 12.95 30.61
N PRO A 211 3.02 13.83 30.68
CA PRO A 211 2.79 15.22 31.05
C PRO A 211 1.84 15.89 30.05
N LYS A 212 0.79 16.53 30.58
CA LYS A 212 -0.26 17.24 29.83
C LYS A 212 -0.99 16.36 28.81
N ALA A 213 -1.02 15.03 28.99
CA ALA A 213 -1.91 14.17 28.22
C ALA A 213 -3.38 14.50 28.58
N MET A 214 -4.22 14.71 27.57
CA MET A 214 -5.62 15.13 27.73
C MET A 214 -5.83 16.37 28.63
N TYR A 215 -4.92 17.34 28.56
CA TYR A 215 -4.94 18.54 29.41
C TYR A 215 -6.26 19.34 29.32
N SER A 216 -6.78 19.54 28.10
CA SER A 216 -7.97 20.35 27.84
C SER A 216 -9.29 19.56 27.86
N ASN A 217 -9.27 18.25 28.14
CA ASN A 217 -10.49 17.42 28.08
C ASN A 217 -11.56 17.99 29.01
N THR A 218 -12.78 18.22 28.52
CA THR A 218 -13.89 18.73 29.32
C THR A 218 -14.96 17.67 29.49
N THR A 219 -15.54 17.14 28.42
CA THR A 219 -16.64 16.17 28.49
C THR A 219 -16.36 14.86 27.77
N GLY A 220 -15.29 14.78 26.98
CA GLY A 220 -14.88 13.56 26.28
C GLY A 220 -14.63 12.41 27.24
N TYR A 221 -15.08 11.20 26.90
CA TYR A 221 -15.02 10.00 27.74
C TYR A 221 -14.53 8.79 26.93
N SER A 222 -14.11 7.74 27.63
CA SER A 222 -13.57 6.49 27.07
C SER A 222 -12.39 6.67 26.11
N ASN A 223 -11.49 7.64 26.39
CA ASN A 223 -10.30 7.89 25.59
C ASN A 223 -9.03 7.33 26.24
N THR A 224 -8.03 6.97 25.43
CA THR A 224 -6.69 6.57 25.87
C THR A 224 -5.64 7.48 25.26
N ALA A 225 -4.85 8.17 26.08
CA ALA A 225 -3.76 9.04 25.68
C ALA A 225 -2.46 8.65 26.41
N MET A 226 -1.41 8.32 25.67
CA MET A 226 -0.10 7.96 26.22
C MET A 226 1.01 8.73 25.50
N GLY A 227 1.74 9.56 26.22
CA GLY A 227 2.83 10.39 25.71
C GLY A 227 2.70 11.86 26.10
N PHE A 228 3.79 12.61 25.96
CA PHE A 228 3.77 14.05 26.20
C PHE A 228 2.77 14.74 25.25
N ARG A 229 1.79 15.43 25.84
CA ARG A 229 0.75 16.18 25.10
C ARG A 229 -0.04 15.33 24.09
N ALA A 230 -0.16 14.02 24.31
CA ALA A 230 -1.12 13.19 23.57
C ALA A 230 -2.55 13.68 23.85
N MET A 231 -3.36 13.89 22.81
CA MET A 231 -4.72 14.46 22.90
C MET A 231 -4.81 15.78 23.70
N TYR A 232 -3.79 16.63 23.61
CA TYR A 232 -3.68 17.85 24.44
C TYR A 232 -4.93 18.75 24.39
N ALA A 233 -5.48 18.99 23.20
CA ALA A 233 -6.60 19.91 22.97
C ALA A 233 -7.99 19.24 22.94
N ASN A 234 -8.10 17.94 23.21
CA ASN A 234 -9.41 17.25 23.23
C ASN A 234 -10.35 17.98 24.17
N THR A 235 -11.58 18.28 23.76
CA THR A 235 -12.60 18.88 24.62
C THR A 235 -13.76 17.91 24.82
N GLU A 236 -14.35 17.45 23.72
CA GLU A 236 -15.57 16.63 23.72
C GLU A 236 -15.38 15.27 23.04
N GLY A 237 -14.29 15.08 22.29
CA GLY A 237 -14.07 13.86 21.50
C GLY A 237 -14.04 12.58 22.35
N ILE A 238 -14.63 11.50 21.82
CA ILE A 238 -14.83 10.22 22.52
C ILE A 238 -14.24 9.03 21.78
N TYR A 239 -13.96 7.95 22.52
CA TYR A 239 -13.46 6.68 21.97
C TYR A 239 -12.18 6.80 21.13
N ASN A 240 -11.30 7.75 21.47
CA ASN A 240 -10.04 7.94 20.78
C ASN A 240 -8.89 7.24 21.50
N THR A 241 -7.91 6.74 20.74
CA THR A 241 -6.65 6.19 21.25
C THR A 241 -5.47 6.94 20.65
N ALA A 242 -4.64 7.57 21.46
CA ALA A 242 -3.46 8.32 21.03
C ALA A 242 -2.21 7.87 21.80
N VAL A 243 -1.25 7.25 21.12
CA VAL A 243 0.00 6.75 21.71
C VAL A 243 1.19 7.38 21.00
N GLY A 244 1.85 8.34 21.62
CA GLY A 244 3.01 9.04 21.08
C GLY A 244 3.07 10.50 21.48
N HIS A 245 4.25 11.10 21.37
CA HIS A 245 4.44 12.53 21.60
C HIS A 245 3.61 13.34 20.60
N ASN A 246 2.72 14.21 21.10
CA ASN A 246 1.78 15.03 20.32
C ASN A 246 0.86 14.25 19.36
N ALA A 247 0.63 12.94 19.58
CA ALA A 247 -0.39 12.21 18.84
C ALA A 247 -1.77 12.82 19.13
N MET A 248 -2.53 13.15 18.07
CA MET A 248 -3.85 13.82 18.15
C MET A 248 -3.86 15.14 18.96
N ALA A 249 -2.76 15.90 18.98
CA ALA A 249 -2.65 17.05 19.89
C ALA A 249 -3.72 18.15 19.68
N CYS A 250 -4.26 18.30 18.48
CA CYS A 250 -5.26 19.32 18.13
C CYS A 250 -6.70 18.77 18.02
N ASN A 251 -6.96 17.51 18.37
CA ASN A 251 -8.32 16.95 18.33
C ASN A 251 -9.21 17.76 19.26
N THR A 252 -10.36 18.26 18.80
CA THR A 252 -11.32 18.98 19.65
C THR A 252 -12.55 18.12 19.89
N THR A 253 -13.20 17.67 18.80
CA THR A 253 -14.49 16.93 18.84
C THR A 253 -14.48 15.69 17.94
N GLY A 254 -13.33 15.28 17.40
CA GLY A 254 -13.23 14.08 16.58
C GLY A 254 -13.34 12.81 17.42
N ASP A 255 -14.11 11.83 16.94
CA ASP A 255 -14.41 10.58 17.64
C ASP A 255 -13.85 9.35 16.90
N PHE A 256 -13.65 8.27 17.67
CA PHE A 256 -13.25 6.96 17.15
C PHE A 256 -11.93 6.95 16.37
N ASN A 257 -11.00 7.85 16.68
CA ASN A 257 -9.70 7.90 16.02
C ASN A 257 -8.65 7.09 16.79
N THR A 258 -7.77 6.39 16.07
CA THR A 258 -6.61 5.69 16.62
C THR A 258 -5.34 6.27 16.02
N ALA A 259 -4.45 6.82 16.85
CA ALA A 259 -3.18 7.42 16.46
C ALA A 259 -2.03 6.78 17.25
N SER A 260 -1.02 6.27 16.56
CA SER A 260 0.18 5.70 17.18
C SER A 260 1.44 6.18 16.47
N GLY A 261 2.26 6.99 17.16
CA GLY A 261 3.49 7.58 16.61
C GLY A 261 3.66 9.06 16.95
N TYR A 262 4.87 9.56 16.77
CA TYR A 262 5.17 10.99 16.93
C TYR A 262 4.36 11.81 15.92
N HIS A 263 3.53 12.74 16.41
CA HIS A 263 2.66 13.60 15.59
C HIS A 263 1.70 12.86 14.63
N ALA A 264 1.32 11.61 14.92
CA ALA A 264 0.24 10.95 14.19
C ALA A 264 -1.09 11.69 14.45
N LEU A 265 -1.86 11.99 13.39
CA LEU A 265 -3.12 12.76 13.44
C LEU A 265 -3.01 14.13 14.16
N HIS A 266 -1.85 14.78 14.10
CA HIS A 266 -1.55 15.96 14.93
C HIS A 266 -2.58 17.08 14.82
N SER A 267 -2.97 17.46 13.60
CA SER A 267 -3.88 18.59 13.32
C SER A 267 -5.36 18.20 13.21
N ASN A 268 -5.75 16.94 13.50
CA ASN A 268 -7.15 16.51 13.42
C ASN A 268 -7.97 17.37 14.37
N THR A 269 -9.02 18.04 13.91
CA THR A 269 -9.91 18.84 14.78
C THR A 269 -11.26 18.15 14.96
N GLN A 270 -11.85 17.69 13.84
CA GLN A 270 -13.21 17.12 13.79
C GLN A 270 -13.29 15.77 13.05
N GLY A 271 -12.21 15.32 12.40
CA GLY A 271 -12.23 14.08 11.62
C GLY A 271 -12.55 12.85 12.49
N LEU A 272 -13.33 11.93 11.93
CA LEU A 272 -13.86 10.74 12.61
C LEU A 272 -13.26 9.45 12.03
N ARG A 273 -13.17 8.40 12.87
CA ARG A 273 -12.83 7.04 12.44
C ARG A 273 -11.53 6.92 11.63
N ASN A 274 -10.53 7.75 11.94
CA ASN A 274 -9.22 7.66 11.30
C ASN A 274 -8.29 6.71 12.09
N ALA A 275 -7.55 5.86 11.39
CA ALA A 275 -6.50 5.02 11.95
C ALA A 275 -5.15 5.46 11.39
N ALA A 276 -4.26 5.98 12.23
CA ALA A 276 -2.92 6.44 11.86
C ALA A 276 -1.85 5.74 12.70
N SER A 277 -0.90 5.08 12.06
CA SER A 277 0.26 4.48 12.72
C SER A 277 1.54 4.80 11.97
N GLY A 278 2.45 5.51 12.62
CA GLY A 278 3.71 5.98 12.04
C GLY A 278 4.00 7.43 12.41
N ASN A 279 5.27 7.82 12.27
CA ASN A 279 5.68 9.21 12.45
C ASN A 279 4.97 10.08 11.40
N VAL A 280 4.29 11.12 11.88
CA VAL A 280 3.52 12.11 11.11
C VAL A 280 2.46 11.52 10.16
N ALA A 281 1.99 10.29 10.36
CA ALA A 281 0.89 9.72 9.59
C ALA A 281 -0.39 10.55 9.80
N LEU A 282 -1.06 10.96 8.71
CA LEU A 282 -2.21 11.89 8.73
C LEU A 282 -1.96 13.21 9.50
N GLY A 283 -0.70 13.69 9.52
CA GLY A 283 -0.28 14.83 10.34
C GLY A 283 -1.08 16.12 10.15
N ASN A 284 -1.48 16.45 8.91
CA ASN A 284 -2.23 17.68 8.58
C ASN A 284 -3.75 17.47 8.42
N ASN A 285 -4.28 16.28 8.69
CA ASN A 285 -5.72 16.01 8.57
C ASN A 285 -6.48 16.94 9.50
N THR A 286 -7.50 17.66 9.02
CA THR A 286 -8.31 18.57 9.86
C THR A 286 -9.70 17.98 10.10
N ILE A 287 -10.43 17.64 9.03
CA ILE A 287 -11.82 17.16 9.08
C ILE A 287 -12.00 15.83 8.33
N GLY A 288 -11.00 15.41 7.53
CA GLY A 288 -11.04 14.13 6.80
C GLY A 288 -11.36 12.95 7.72
N SER A 289 -12.22 12.05 7.25
CA SER A 289 -12.76 10.94 8.05
C SER A 289 -12.56 9.60 7.34
N ASP A 290 -12.61 8.51 8.11
CA ASP A 290 -12.53 7.14 7.59
C ASP A 290 -11.25 6.86 6.78
N ASN A 291 -10.11 7.43 7.20
CA ASN A 291 -8.81 7.18 6.59
C ASN A 291 -7.97 6.18 7.39
N ALA A 292 -7.25 5.31 6.69
CA ALA A 292 -6.34 4.31 7.24
C ALA A 292 -4.90 4.60 6.74
N ALA A 293 -3.99 5.02 7.62
CA ALA A 293 -2.65 5.48 7.28
C ALA A 293 -1.57 4.77 8.11
N PHE A 294 -0.85 3.83 7.51
CA PHE A 294 0.17 3.03 8.20
C PHE A 294 1.53 3.16 7.52
N GLY A 295 2.46 3.86 8.15
CA GLY A 295 3.81 4.09 7.67
C GLY A 295 4.33 5.49 8.00
N TYR A 296 5.62 5.73 7.75
CA TYR A 296 6.21 7.05 7.89
C TYR A 296 5.61 8.03 6.85
N GLY A 297 4.98 9.11 7.31
CA GLY A 297 4.44 10.17 6.46
C GLY A 297 3.34 9.76 5.48
N THR A 298 2.61 8.67 5.74
CA THR A 298 1.43 8.32 4.95
C THR A 298 0.32 9.35 5.10
N LEU A 299 -0.28 9.79 3.99
CA LEU A 299 -1.37 10.79 3.98
C LEU A 299 -1.01 12.10 4.73
N TYR A 300 0.27 12.49 4.76
CA TYR A 300 0.75 13.60 5.58
C TYR A 300 0.05 14.93 5.26
N GLN A 301 -0.17 15.24 3.97
CA GLN A 301 -0.80 16.49 3.53
C GLN A 301 -2.33 16.42 3.45
N ASN A 302 -2.96 15.30 3.82
CA ASN A 302 -4.41 15.19 3.74
C ASN A 302 -5.04 16.24 4.64
N THR A 303 -6.03 16.99 4.15
CA THR A 303 -6.74 18.01 4.94
C THR A 303 -8.19 17.59 5.16
N THR A 304 -8.92 17.32 4.07
CA THR A 304 -10.35 16.97 4.09
C THR A 304 -10.68 15.68 3.34
N GLY A 305 -9.70 15.01 2.73
CA GLY A 305 -9.91 13.74 2.03
C GLY A 305 -10.40 12.63 2.96
N TYR A 306 -11.19 11.71 2.43
CA TYR A 306 -11.89 10.67 3.19
C TYR A 306 -11.90 9.32 2.45
N TYR A 307 -12.15 8.23 3.18
CA TYR A 307 -12.10 6.86 2.63
C TYR A 307 -10.78 6.49 1.93
N ASN A 308 -9.65 7.05 2.37
CA ASN A 308 -8.34 6.69 1.83
C ASN A 308 -7.65 5.61 2.68
N THR A 309 -7.07 4.61 2.01
CA THR A 309 -6.22 3.58 2.64
C THR A 309 -4.80 3.73 2.12
N ALA A 310 -3.83 3.99 3.00
CA ALA A 310 -2.41 4.17 2.70
C ALA A 310 -1.54 3.25 3.58
N LEU A 311 -0.81 2.33 2.96
CA LEU A 311 0.10 1.39 3.59
C LEU A 311 1.49 1.52 2.97
N GLY A 312 2.50 1.85 3.77
CA GLY A 312 3.89 2.00 3.32
C GLY A 312 4.39 3.45 3.36
N SER A 313 5.69 3.63 3.58
CA SER A 313 6.28 4.97 3.79
C SER A 313 5.98 5.91 2.61
N ARG A 314 5.42 7.08 2.94
CA ARG A 314 5.02 8.16 2.01
C ARG A 314 4.01 7.75 0.93
N ALA A 315 3.20 6.72 1.17
CA ALA A 315 2.03 6.45 0.34
C ALA A 315 1.00 7.59 0.49
N LEU A 316 0.40 8.06 -0.62
CA LEU A 316 -0.54 9.19 -0.67
C LEU A 316 -0.05 10.47 0.04
N TYR A 317 1.26 10.72 0.06
CA TYR A 317 1.86 11.82 0.85
C TYR A 317 1.27 13.20 0.53
N SER A 318 1.04 13.49 -0.76
CA SER A 318 0.60 14.80 -1.25
C SER A 318 -0.91 14.92 -1.41
N ASP A 319 -1.70 13.93 -0.99
CA ASP A 319 -3.16 14.00 -1.06
C ASP A 319 -3.68 15.13 -0.19
N THR A 320 -4.55 15.99 -0.73
CA THR A 320 -5.09 17.15 -0.01
C THR A 320 -6.59 17.01 0.24
N THR A 321 -7.33 16.63 -0.81
CA THR A 321 -8.80 16.51 -0.80
C THR A 321 -9.29 15.26 -1.53
N GLY A 322 -8.40 14.40 -2.04
CA GLY A 322 -8.77 13.19 -2.75
C GLY A 322 -9.50 12.20 -1.84
N TYR A 323 -10.33 11.35 -2.43
CA TYR A 323 -11.11 10.37 -1.66
C TYR A 323 -11.22 9.03 -2.37
N GLY A 324 -11.43 7.98 -1.57
CA GLY A 324 -11.61 6.62 -2.07
C GLY A 324 -10.33 6.02 -2.69
N ASN A 325 -9.14 6.52 -2.34
CA ASN A 325 -7.88 6.00 -2.88
C ASN A 325 -7.31 4.86 -2.02
N THR A 326 -6.72 3.86 -2.65
CA THR A 326 -5.99 2.77 -1.98
C THR A 326 -4.55 2.76 -2.46
N ALA A 327 -3.59 3.05 -1.58
CA ALA A 327 -2.16 3.06 -1.87
C ALA A 327 -1.43 2.06 -0.96
N CYS A 328 -0.81 1.04 -1.55
CA CYS A 328 -0.01 0.05 -0.84
C CYS A 328 1.39 -0.03 -1.46
N GLY A 329 2.42 0.42 -0.75
CA GLY A 329 3.80 0.40 -1.21
C GLY A 329 4.53 1.72 -0.97
N TYR A 330 5.86 1.66 -0.98
CA TYR A 330 6.70 2.85 -0.83
C TYR A 330 6.45 3.83 -1.99
N PHE A 331 6.07 5.06 -1.65
CA PHE A 331 5.71 6.11 -2.62
C PHE A 331 4.58 5.74 -3.61
N SER A 332 3.70 4.80 -3.27
CA SER A 332 2.50 4.57 -4.08
C SER A 332 1.58 5.80 -4.00
N LEU A 333 1.08 6.27 -5.15
CA LEU A 333 0.22 7.46 -5.26
C LEU A 333 0.81 8.74 -4.62
N TYR A 334 2.14 8.90 -4.64
CA TYR A 334 2.85 9.96 -3.89
C TYR A 334 2.41 11.40 -4.19
N LEU A 335 2.20 11.74 -5.46
CA LEU A 335 1.81 13.09 -5.90
C LEU A 335 0.29 13.30 -6.08
N ASN A 336 -0.54 12.34 -5.66
CA ASN A 336 -1.99 12.39 -5.89
C ASN A 336 -2.67 13.47 -5.06
N ALA A 337 -2.75 14.70 -5.58
CA ALA A 337 -3.26 15.86 -4.86
C ALA A 337 -4.79 15.87 -4.71
N ASN A 338 -5.50 15.51 -5.77
CA ASN A 338 -6.98 15.58 -5.84
C ASN A 338 -7.62 14.42 -6.63
N GLY A 339 -6.82 13.44 -7.09
CA GLY A 339 -7.37 12.28 -7.80
C GLY A 339 -8.16 11.37 -6.88
N ASN A 340 -9.26 10.80 -7.38
CA ASN A 340 -10.19 9.97 -6.63
C ASN A 340 -10.28 8.56 -7.19
N TYR A 341 -10.64 7.62 -6.31
CA TYR A 341 -10.88 6.22 -6.68
C TYR A 341 -9.70 5.54 -7.38
N ASN A 342 -8.47 5.91 -7.04
CA ASN A 342 -7.27 5.29 -7.57
C ASN A 342 -6.78 4.16 -6.65
N THR A 343 -6.37 3.05 -7.24
CA THR A 343 -5.74 1.92 -6.56
C THR A 343 -4.31 1.77 -7.04
N GLY A 344 -3.33 2.03 -6.18
CA GLY A 344 -1.90 1.83 -6.46
C GLY A 344 -1.29 0.81 -5.50
N ALA A 345 -0.83 -0.34 -6.00
CA ALA A 345 -0.16 -1.37 -5.20
C ALA A 345 1.20 -1.74 -5.80
N GLY A 346 2.29 -1.30 -5.17
CA GLY A 346 3.66 -1.55 -5.61
C GLY A 346 4.63 -0.45 -5.23
N PHE A 347 5.93 -0.68 -5.42
CA PHE A 347 6.93 0.37 -5.27
C PHE A 347 6.70 1.42 -6.36
N LYS A 348 6.39 2.66 -5.95
CA LYS A 348 6.15 3.81 -6.84
C LYS A 348 5.04 3.58 -7.89
N SER A 349 4.05 2.73 -7.63
CA SER A 349 2.86 2.63 -8.51
C SER A 349 2.08 3.95 -8.48
N LEU A 350 1.64 4.45 -9.64
CA LEU A 350 0.90 5.73 -9.77
C LEU A 350 1.64 6.93 -9.12
N HIS A 351 2.97 6.90 -9.05
CA HIS A 351 3.79 7.88 -8.33
C HIS A 351 3.44 9.34 -8.67
N SER A 352 3.27 9.64 -9.96
CA SER A 352 3.13 11.02 -10.45
C SER A 352 1.68 11.46 -10.67
N ASN A 353 0.69 10.63 -10.29
CA ASN A 353 -0.73 10.95 -10.50
C ASN A 353 -1.04 12.25 -9.77
N ALA A 354 -1.54 13.28 -10.46
CA ALA A 354 -1.87 14.56 -9.85
C ALA A 354 -3.40 14.67 -9.65
N THR A 355 -4.17 14.44 -10.72
CA THR A 355 -5.63 14.57 -10.73
C THR A 355 -6.36 13.43 -11.46
N GLY A 356 -5.63 12.45 -12.03
CA GLY A 356 -6.22 11.30 -12.70
C GLY A 356 -7.16 10.50 -11.78
N LEU A 357 -8.25 9.97 -12.34
CA LEU A 357 -9.32 9.28 -11.62
C LEU A 357 -9.45 7.82 -12.05
N TYR A 358 -9.97 6.96 -11.16
CA TYR A 358 -10.35 5.57 -11.49
C TYR A 358 -9.20 4.72 -12.06
N ASN A 359 -7.95 5.02 -11.72
CA ASN A 359 -6.80 4.25 -12.19
C ASN A 359 -6.49 3.08 -11.25
N THR A 360 -6.17 1.93 -11.82
CA THR A 360 -5.67 0.76 -11.10
C THR A 360 -4.25 0.46 -11.56
N ALA A 361 -3.26 0.58 -10.67
CA ALA A 361 -1.86 0.26 -10.94
C ALA A 361 -1.35 -0.77 -9.93
N MET A 362 -0.93 -1.94 -10.39
CA MET A 362 -0.37 -3.00 -9.55
C MET A 362 0.97 -3.48 -10.12
N GLY A 363 2.04 -3.34 -9.34
CA GLY A 363 3.40 -3.66 -9.75
C GLY A 363 4.38 -2.52 -9.50
N THR A 364 5.66 -2.84 -9.53
CA THR A 364 6.73 -1.85 -9.42
C THR A 364 6.66 -0.88 -10.60
N GLU A 365 6.54 0.41 -10.31
CA GLU A 365 6.50 1.50 -11.29
C GLU A 365 5.39 1.35 -12.36
N ALA A 366 4.32 0.61 -12.05
CA ALA A 366 3.12 0.59 -12.87
C ALA A 366 2.48 1.98 -12.91
N LEU A 367 2.18 2.47 -14.12
CA LEU A 367 1.55 3.77 -14.37
C LEU A 367 2.30 4.96 -13.73
N TYR A 368 3.64 4.88 -13.69
CA TYR A 368 4.52 5.78 -12.95
C TYR A 368 4.37 7.27 -13.30
N SER A 369 4.27 7.59 -14.60
CA SER A 369 4.31 8.97 -15.11
C SER A 369 2.93 9.62 -15.28
N ASN A 370 1.84 8.92 -14.95
CA ASN A 370 0.49 9.43 -15.15
C ASN A 370 0.28 10.69 -14.33
N THR A 371 -0.24 11.76 -14.90
CA THR A 371 -0.53 13.03 -14.22
C THR A 371 -2.04 13.28 -14.18
N THR A 372 -2.73 13.18 -15.32
CA THR A 372 -4.18 13.47 -15.44
C THR A 372 -4.99 12.36 -16.12
N GLY A 373 -4.33 11.33 -16.66
CA GLY A 373 -5.02 10.22 -17.31
C GLY A 373 -5.93 9.46 -16.35
N SER A 374 -7.08 9.01 -16.85
CA SER A 374 -8.13 8.37 -16.04
C SER A 374 -8.58 7.04 -16.62
N SER A 375 -9.22 6.21 -15.79
CA SER A 375 -9.77 4.91 -16.21
C SER A 375 -8.72 3.95 -16.80
N ASN A 376 -7.47 4.01 -16.32
CA ASN A 376 -6.41 3.13 -16.78
C ASN A 376 -6.20 1.94 -15.85
N VAL A 377 -5.93 0.76 -16.43
CA VAL A 377 -5.51 -0.46 -15.73
C VAL A 377 -4.06 -0.77 -16.13
N ALA A 378 -3.15 -0.81 -15.17
CA ALA A 378 -1.74 -1.15 -15.35
C ALA A 378 -1.32 -2.22 -14.35
N ILE A 379 -1.09 -3.45 -14.79
CA ILE A 379 -0.73 -4.58 -13.92
C ILE A 379 0.56 -5.23 -14.44
N GLY A 380 1.65 -5.10 -13.71
CA GLY A 380 2.96 -5.63 -14.10
C GLY A 380 4.10 -4.65 -13.83
N LEU A 381 5.34 -5.12 -13.92
CA LEU A 381 6.53 -4.28 -13.85
C LEU A 381 6.48 -3.24 -14.99
N CYS A 382 6.55 -1.96 -14.65
CA CYS A 382 6.58 -0.86 -15.62
C CYS A 382 5.45 -0.89 -16.67
N ALA A 383 4.31 -1.51 -16.35
CA ALA A 383 3.13 -1.47 -17.21
C ALA A 383 2.67 -0.02 -17.34
N LEU A 384 2.49 0.45 -18.58
CA LEU A 384 2.02 1.80 -18.91
C LEU A 384 2.89 2.93 -18.29
N TYR A 385 4.20 2.70 -18.22
CA TYR A 385 5.16 3.56 -17.50
C TYR A 385 5.18 5.04 -17.94
N SER A 386 5.20 5.29 -19.26
CA SER A 386 5.38 6.64 -19.83
C SER A 386 4.08 7.40 -20.06
N ASN A 387 2.93 6.81 -19.75
CA ASN A 387 1.64 7.50 -19.92
C ASN A 387 1.58 8.72 -19.00
N THR A 388 1.22 9.87 -19.54
CA THR A 388 1.07 11.12 -18.76
C THR A 388 -0.39 11.53 -18.64
N THR A 389 -1.10 11.67 -19.76
CA THR A 389 -2.45 12.26 -19.76
C THR A 389 -3.52 11.37 -20.40
N ARG A 390 -3.17 10.17 -20.87
CA ARG A 390 -4.07 9.32 -21.66
C ARG A 390 -4.96 8.45 -20.78
N SER A 391 -6.12 8.12 -21.31
CA SER A 391 -7.20 7.44 -20.62
C SER A 391 -7.68 6.20 -21.37
N ASP A 392 -8.45 5.37 -20.67
CA ASP A 392 -9.13 4.20 -21.20
C ASP A 392 -8.16 3.11 -21.69
N LEU A 393 -7.07 2.90 -20.94
CA LEU A 393 -6.02 1.95 -21.30
C LEU A 393 -6.05 0.70 -20.42
N VAL A 394 -5.73 -0.44 -21.02
CA VAL A 394 -5.48 -1.70 -20.31
C VAL A 394 -4.08 -2.17 -20.65
N ALA A 395 -3.21 -2.27 -19.66
CA ALA A 395 -1.84 -2.76 -19.77
C ALA A 395 -1.60 -3.84 -18.72
N ILE A 396 -1.52 -5.10 -19.12
CA ILE A 396 -1.33 -6.24 -18.21
C ILE A 396 -0.12 -7.05 -18.70
N GLY A 397 0.97 -7.05 -17.93
CA GLY A 397 2.23 -7.68 -18.28
C GLY A 397 3.42 -6.74 -18.06
N ASP A 398 4.61 -7.32 -17.95
CA ASP A 398 5.84 -6.54 -17.88
C ASP A 398 6.00 -5.68 -19.14
N SER A 399 6.10 -4.37 -18.93
CA SER A 399 6.33 -3.36 -19.95
C SER A 399 5.26 -3.32 -21.05
N ALA A 400 4.03 -3.79 -20.78
CA ALA A 400 2.90 -3.58 -21.67
C ALA A 400 2.61 -2.07 -21.81
N LEU A 401 2.42 -1.58 -23.04
CA LEU A 401 2.19 -0.16 -23.35
C LEU A 401 3.25 0.82 -22.78
N TYR A 402 4.50 0.38 -22.62
CA TYR A 402 5.55 1.13 -21.93
C TYR A 402 5.73 2.59 -22.43
N ASN A 403 5.69 2.82 -23.74
CA ASN A 403 5.88 4.13 -24.37
C ASN A 403 4.57 4.88 -24.70
N ASN A 404 3.41 4.34 -24.33
CA ASN A 404 2.10 4.86 -24.77
C ASN A 404 1.88 6.32 -24.34
N GLY A 405 1.61 7.20 -25.32
CA GLY A 405 1.36 8.61 -25.07
C GLY A 405 2.61 9.47 -24.91
N LEU A 406 3.81 8.92 -25.16
CA LEU A 406 5.06 9.68 -25.14
C LEU A 406 5.10 10.71 -26.29
N ASN A 407 5.31 11.98 -25.95
CA ASN A 407 5.45 13.10 -26.89
C ASN A 407 4.24 13.34 -27.83
N VAL A 408 3.03 12.98 -27.42
CA VAL A 408 1.84 13.12 -28.28
C VAL A 408 1.10 14.44 -28.07
N SER A 409 0.67 15.08 -29.16
CA SER A 409 0.02 16.40 -29.13
C SER A 409 -1.50 16.36 -29.21
N GLN A 410 -2.08 15.34 -29.84
CA GLN A 410 -3.53 15.26 -30.10
C GLN A 410 -4.24 14.51 -28.96
N SER A 411 -5.52 14.82 -28.70
CA SER A 411 -6.27 14.25 -27.57
C SER A 411 -6.63 12.77 -27.75
N TYR A 412 -6.89 12.34 -28.99
CA TYR A 412 -7.27 10.96 -29.33
C TYR A 412 -6.09 10.02 -29.56
N HIS A 413 -4.85 10.53 -29.60
CA HIS A 413 -3.68 9.67 -29.72
C HIS A 413 -3.50 8.86 -28.45
N ALA A 414 -3.09 7.60 -28.62
CA ALA A 414 -2.69 6.73 -27.51
C ALA A 414 -3.79 6.47 -26.47
N THR A 415 -5.06 6.54 -26.88
CA THR A 415 -6.23 6.20 -26.06
C THR A 415 -6.82 4.86 -26.47
N SER A 416 -7.60 4.23 -25.58
CA SER A 416 -8.40 3.05 -25.89
C SER A 416 -7.59 1.82 -26.37
N ASN A 417 -6.31 1.73 -25.99
CA ASN A 417 -5.48 0.56 -26.27
C ASN A 417 -5.59 -0.49 -25.16
N THR A 418 -5.72 -1.76 -25.56
CA THR A 418 -5.65 -2.93 -24.69
C THR A 418 -4.40 -3.73 -25.02
N ALA A 419 -3.53 -3.95 -24.04
CA ALA A 419 -2.29 -4.71 -24.15
C ALA A 419 -2.21 -5.72 -22.99
N ILE A 420 -2.19 -7.01 -23.31
CA ILE A 420 -2.13 -8.11 -22.36
C ILE A 420 -1.02 -9.07 -22.79
N GLY A 421 0.12 -9.03 -22.10
CA GLY A 421 1.30 -9.86 -22.38
C GLY A 421 2.60 -9.11 -22.13
N PHE A 422 3.71 -9.86 -22.05
CA PHE A 422 5.04 -9.28 -22.00
C PHE A 422 5.29 -8.39 -23.22
N LYS A 423 5.59 -7.11 -22.99
CA LYS A 423 5.89 -6.13 -24.03
C LYS A 423 4.84 -6.02 -25.15
N ALA A 424 3.57 -6.31 -24.85
CA ALA A 424 2.48 -6.04 -25.78
C ALA A 424 2.36 -4.51 -26.01
N LEU A 425 2.26 -4.08 -27.28
CA LEU A 425 2.23 -2.64 -27.66
C LEU A 425 3.39 -1.79 -27.07
N TYR A 426 4.58 -2.38 -26.89
CA TYR A 426 5.70 -1.74 -26.20
C TYR A 426 6.12 -0.39 -26.81
N SER A 427 6.20 -0.31 -28.13
CA SER A 427 6.69 0.89 -28.85
C SER A 427 5.59 1.92 -29.17
N ASN A 428 4.33 1.67 -28.75
CA ASN A 428 3.21 2.55 -29.08
C ASN A 428 3.45 3.94 -28.53
N THR A 429 3.44 4.95 -29.40
CA THR A 429 3.48 6.35 -28.97
C THR A 429 2.14 7.02 -29.23
N ASN A 430 1.61 6.93 -30.46
CA ASN A 430 0.41 7.63 -30.92
C ASN A 430 -0.78 6.71 -31.26
N GLY A 431 -0.53 5.43 -31.53
CA GLY A 431 -1.58 4.50 -31.98
C GLY A 431 -2.70 4.37 -30.96
N TYR A 432 -3.95 4.26 -31.42
CA TYR A 432 -5.15 4.23 -30.59
C TYR A 432 -6.08 3.09 -30.99
N GLU A 433 -6.99 2.69 -30.11
CA GLU A 433 -7.98 1.62 -30.37
C GLU A 433 -7.35 0.27 -30.78
N ASN A 434 -6.12 -0.03 -30.33
CA ASN A 434 -5.46 -1.31 -30.62
C ASN A 434 -5.72 -2.33 -29.52
N THR A 435 -5.94 -3.59 -29.89
CA THR A 435 -5.99 -4.74 -28.98
C THR A 435 -4.81 -5.66 -29.25
N ALA A 436 -3.96 -5.89 -28.27
CA ALA A 436 -2.78 -6.74 -28.32
C ALA A 436 -2.82 -7.75 -27.17
N ILE A 437 -2.98 -9.04 -27.48
CA ILE A 437 -3.05 -10.11 -26.49
C ILE A 437 -2.04 -11.19 -26.84
N GLY A 438 -0.95 -11.27 -26.09
CA GLY A 438 0.16 -12.18 -26.33
C GLY A 438 1.50 -11.51 -26.06
N SER A 439 2.54 -12.33 -25.86
CA SER A 439 3.90 -11.81 -25.73
C SER A 439 4.32 -11.16 -27.05
N GLU A 440 4.78 -9.91 -26.97
CA GLU A 440 5.24 -9.10 -28.11
C GLU A 440 4.19 -8.90 -29.23
N ALA A 441 2.89 -9.06 -28.91
CA ALA A 441 1.84 -8.68 -29.84
C ALA A 441 1.89 -7.16 -30.11
N LEU A 442 1.82 -6.74 -31.38
CA LEU A 442 1.89 -5.33 -31.79
C LEU A 442 3.14 -4.59 -31.27
N TYR A 443 4.27 -5.29 -31.06
CA TYR A 443 5.46 -4.77 -30.39
C TYR A 443 5.98 -3.43 -30.94
N SER A 444 6.03 -3.29 -32.27
CA SER A 444 6.59 -2.12 -32.97
C SER A 444 5.52 -1.12 -33.44
N ASN A 445 4.27 -1.22 -32.98
CA ASN A 445 3.24 -0.25 -33.34
C ASN A 445 3.61 1.12 -32.85
N ASN A 446 3.73 2.11 -33.74
CA ASN A 446 4.09 3.49 -33.38
C ASN A 446 2.86 4.39 -33.44
N SER A 447 2.12 4.35 -34.56
CA SER A 447 0.90 5.15 -34.79
C SER A 447 -0.27 4.39 -35.41
N GLY A 448 -0.14 3.09 -35.70
CA GLY A 448 -1.25 2.29 -36.22
C GLY A 448 -2.45 2.28 -35.27
N TYR A 449 -3.67 2.26 -35.82
CA TYR A 449 -4.91 2.30 -35.05
C TYR A 449 -5.90 1.19 -35.45
N GLY A 450 -6.76 0.82 -34.52
CA GLY A 450 -7.83 -0.15 -34.78
C GLY A 450 -7.33 -1.56 -35.11
N ASN A 451 -6.11 -1.92 -34.69
CA ASN A 451 -5.56 -3.26 -34.94
C ASN A 451 -5.93 -4.24 -33.82
N SER A 452 -6.24 -5.48 -34.17
CA SER A 452 -6.46 -6.59 -33.23
C SER A 452 -5.44 -7.69 -33.45
N ALA A 453 -4.52 -7.88 -32.51
CA ALA A 453 -3.47 -8.89 -32.54
C ALA A 453 -3.61 -9.84 -31.33
N VAL A 454 -3.80 -11.13 -31.58
CA VAL A 454 -3.90 -12.17 -30.56
C VAL A 454 -2.93 -13.30 -30.91
N GLY A 455 -1.97 -13.57 -30.04
CA GLY A 455 -0.91 -14.56 -30.25
C GLY A 455 0.48 -14.00 -29.96
N ASN A 456 1.45 -14.89 -29.77
CA ASN A 456 2.85 -14.48 -29.63
C ASN A 456 3.34 -13.88 -30.96
N ARG A 457 3.91 -12.67 -30.91
CA ARG A 457 4.42 -11.92 -32.06
C ARG A 457 3.39 -11.69 -33.18
N ALA A 458 2.09 -11.73 -32.86
CA ALA A 458 1.05 -11.33 -33.79
C ALA A 458 1.20 -9.82 -34.09
N LEU A 459 1.20 -9.45 -35.39
CA LEU A 459 1.39 -8.06 -35.84
C LEU A 459 2.68 -7.37 -35.33
N TYR A 460 3.74 -8.14 -35.08
CA TYR A 460 4.95 -7.68 -34.37
C TYR A 460 5.59 -6.39 -34.93
N SER A 461 5.66 -6.25 -36.27
CA SER A 461 6.36 -5.14 -36.94
C SER A 461 5.43 -4.04 -37.46
N ASN A 462 4.18 -3.94 -36.99
CA ASN A 462 3.20 -3.00 -37.55
C ASN A 462 3.46 -1.53 -37.18
N GLU A 463 4.35 -0.82 -37.86
CA GLU A 463 4.68 0.57 -37.45
C GLU A 463 3.51 1.57 -37.63
N TYR A 464 2.80 1.46 -38.76
CA TYR A 464 1.76 2.43 -39.19
C TYR A 464 0.43 1.80 -39.64
N GLY A 465 0.36 0.48 -39.83
CA GLY A 465 -0.82 -0.16 -40.40
C GLY A 465 -2.05 -0.06 -39.51
N CYS A 466 -3.22 0.02 -40.13
CA CYS A 466 -4.49 0.27 -39.46
C CYS A 466 -5.54 -0.79 -39.83
N LEU A 467 -6.47 -1.04 -38.90
CA LEU A 467 -7.60 -1.96 -39.12
C LEU A 467 -7.17 -3.40 -39.46
N ASN A 468 -6.00 -3.85 -38.99
CA ASN A 468 -5.54 -5.22 -39.22
C ASN A 468 -6.01 -6.17 -38.11
N THR A 469 -6.37 -7.40 -38.47
CA THR A 469 -6.69 -8.49 -37.55
C THR A 469 -5.67 -9.60 -37.71
N ALA A 470 -4.98 -9.99 -36.64
CA ALA A 470 -4.03 -11.08 -36.60
C ALA A 470 -4.35 -12.00 -35.43
N PHE A 471 -4.66 -13.25 -35.70
CA PHE A 471 -4.91 -14.26 -34.67
C PHE A 471 -4.08 -15.51 -34.92
N GLY A 472 -3.00 -15.70 -34.17
CA GLY A 472 -2.10 -16.84 -34.31
C GLY A 472 -0.67 -16.50 -33.89
N TYR A 473 0.15 -17.54 -33.72
CA TYR A 473 1.60 -17.36 -33.60
C TYR A 473 2.15 -16.76 -34.90
N GLU A 474 2.84 -15.62 -34.80
CA GLU A 474 3.47 -14.92 -35.94
C GLU A 474 2.50 -14.58 -37.10
N ALA A 475 1.19 -14.47 -36.84
CA ALA A 475 0.26 -13.96 -37.83
C ALA A 475 0.58 -12.48 -38.11
N LEU A 476 0.77 -12.11 -39.37
CA LEU A 476 1.15 -10.73 -39.77
C LEU A 476 2.43 -10.20 -39.09
N GLU A 477 3.40 -11.07 -38.80
CA GLU A 477 4.61 -10.70 -38.05
C GLU A 477 5.40 -9.53 -38.67
N LYS A 478 5.62 -9.55 -40.00
CA LYS A 478 6.40 -8.54 -40.72
C LYS A 478 5.51 -7.73 -41.67
N LEU A 479 4.74 -6.80 -41.13
CA LEU A 479 4.13 -5.75 -41.96
C LEU A 479 5.18 -4.65 -42.22
N GLY A 480 5.53 -4.41 -43.49
CA GLY A 480 6.68 -3.62 -43.92
C GLY A 480 6.84 -2.21 -43.29
N THR A 481 8.09 -1.76 -43.21
CA THR A 481 8.54 -0.54 -42.48
C THR A 481 8.23 0.79 -43.18
N TYR A 482 7.42 0.82 -44.26
CA TYR A 482 7.28 2.05 -45.04
C TYR A 482 5.88 2.43 -45.53
N GLN A 483 4.92 1.52 -45.72
CA GLN A 483 3.56 1.92 -46.15
C GLN A 483 2.46 0.96 -45.65
N SER A 484 1.30 1.56 -45.47
CA SER A 484 0.07 1.10 -44.81
C SER A 484 -0.54 -0.17 -45.38
N GLY A 485 -0.09 -1.35 -44.93
CA GLY A 485 -0.92 -2.55 -45.02
C GLY A 485 -2.14 -2.38 -44.11
N ASN A 486 -3.28 -2.03 -44.70
CA ASN A 486 -4.51 -1.76 -43.94
C ASN A 486 -5.55 -2.82 -44.21
N GLY A 487 -6.40 -3.10 -43.22
CA GLY A 487 -7.55 -3.98 -43.43
C GLY A 487 -7.18 -5.45 -43.70
N ASN A 488 -5.99 -5.90 -43.33
CA ASN A 488 -5.59 -7.30 -43.49
C ASN A 488 -6.19 -8.15 -42.37
N CYS A 489 -6.59 -9.37 -42.69
CA CYS A 489 -7.10 -10.37 -41.75
C CYS A 489 -6.26 -11.65 -41.86
N ALA A 490 -5.50 -11.99 -40.84
CA ALA A 490 -4.70 -13.20 -40.75
C ALA A 490 -5.16 -14.05 -39.56
N ILE A 491 -5.63 -15.26 -39.83
CA ILE A 491 -6.05 -16.22 -38.81
C ILE A 491 -5.25 -17.51 -39.03
N GLY A 492 -4.58 -17.97 -38.00
CA GLY A 492 -3.72 -19.15 -37.98
C GLY A 492 -2.22 -18.83 -37.97
N CYS A 493 -1.43 -19.86 -37.70
CA CYS A 493 0.01 -19.72 -37.46
C CYS A 493 0.75 -19.33 -38.75
N GLY A 494 1.49 -18.23 -38.69
CA GLY A 494 2.25 -17.67 -39.80
C GLY A 494 1.43 -17.28 -41.03
N SER A 495 0.10 -17.10 -40.88
CA SER A 495 -0.71 -16.51 -41.96
C SER A 495 -0.25 -15.08 -42.22
N LEU A 496 -0.04 -14.74 -43.50
CA LEU A 496 0.46 -13.42 -43.91
C LEU A 496 1.73 -13.01 -43.13
N LYS A 497 2.66 -13.94 -42.88
CA LYS A 497 3.79 -13.67 -41.96
C LYS A 497 4.78 -12.65 -42.56
N ASP A 498 5.21 -12.86 -43.80
CA ASP A 498 6.26 -12.08 -44.44
C ASP A 498 5.74 -11.17 -45.56
N LEU A 499 5.16 -10.01 -45.20
CA LEU A 499 4.74 -9.00 -46.19
C LEU A 499 5.87 -7.99 -46.43
N CYS A 500 6.64 -8.20 -47.48
CA CYS A 500 7.78 -7.34 -47.80
C CYS A 500 7.64 -6.60 -49.14
N TRP A 501 7.40 -5.29 -49.03
CA TRP A 501 7.72 -4.23 -50.00
C TRP A 501 6.60 -3.84 -50.97
N GLY A 502 5.53 -3.23 -50.45
CA GLY A 502 4.49 -2.58 -51.27
C GLY A 502 3.23 -2.25 -50.49
N THR A 503 2.21 -1.76 -51.18
CA THR A 503 0.84 -1.73 -50.66
C THR A 503 0.32 -3.17 -50.62
N CYS A 504 0.00 -3.65 -49.41
CA CYS A 504 -0.62 -4.96 -49.20
C CYS A 504 -1.77 -4.80 -48.23
N SER A 505 -2.90 -4.32 -48.74
CA SER A 505 -4.11 -4.02 -48.00
C SER A 505 -5.25 -4.95 -48.38
N ASN A 506 -6.19 -5.11 -47.46
CA ASN A 506 -7.43 -5.86 -47.68
C ASN A 506 -7.21 -7.34 -48.03
N ASN A 507 -6.10 -7.94 -47.55
CA ASN A 507 -5.82 -9.36 -47.74
C ASN A 507 -6.42 -10.19 -46.60
N THR A 508 -7.04 -11.33 -46.91
CA THR A 508 -7.61 -12.27 -45.93
C THR A 508 -6.92 -13.62 -46.04
N ALA A 509 -6.16 -14.03 -45.02
CA ALA A 509 -5.52 -15.32 -44.89
C ALA A 509 -6.09 -16.11 -43.70
N ILE A 510 -6.62 -17.30 -43.95
CA ILE A 510 -7.11 -18.21 -42.92
C ILE A 510 -6.46 -19.58 -43.11
N GLY A 511 -5.63 -20.02 -42.17
CA GLY A 511 -4.96 -21.32 -42.20
C GLY A 511 -3.55 -21.31 -41.63
N TYR A 512 -2.75 -22.34 -41.92
CA TYR A 512 -1.33 -22.36 -41.57
C TYR A 512 -0.54 -21.87 -42.78
N LEU A 513 0.29 -20.85 -42.60
CA LEU A 513 1.07 -20.20 -43.67
C LEU A 513 0.21 -19.83 -44.90
N SER A 514 -1.05 -19.42 -44.68
CA SER A 514 -1.89 -18.92 -45.76
C SER A 514 -1.44 -17.51 -46.15
N LEU A 515 -1.32 -17.25 -47.45
CA LEU A 515 -0.72 -16.05 -48.05
C LEU A 515 0.62 -15.69 -47.41
N ASP A 516 1.39 -16.70 -46.98
CA ASP A 516 2.75 -16.44 -46.52
C ASP A 516 3.60 -15.88 -47.66
N GLU A 517 4.57 -15.05 -47.29
CA GLU A 517 5.53 -14.44 -48.22
C GLU A 517 4.89 -13.62 -49.37
N LEU A 518 3.73 -13.00 -49.13
CA LEU A 518 3.11 -12.05 -50.06
C LEU A 518 3.88 -10.72 -50.06
N TYR A 519 4.82 -10.56 -50.98
CA TYR A 519 5.66 -9.36 -51.11
C TYR A 519 4.92 -8.10 -51.59
N GLY A 520 3.67 -8.23 -52.06
CA GLY A 520 2.89 -7.14 -52.63
C GLY A 520 1.46 -7.54 -52.97
N GLY A 521 0.56 -6.57 -53.09
CA GLY A 521 -0.75 -6.76 -53.71
C GLY A 521 -1.92 -6.76 -52.75
N ASP A 522 -3.05 -6.31 -53.28
CA ASP A 522 -4.25 -6.01 -52.51
C ASP A 522 -5.38 -6.98 -52.84
N TYR A 523 -6.34 -7.10 -51.90
CA TYR A 523 -7.61 -7.81 -52.11
C TYR A 523 -7.46 -9.32 -52.39
N ASN A 524 -6.44 -9.98 -51.83
CA ASN A 524 -6.30 -11.43 -51.92
C ASN A 524 -7.03 -12.16 -50.80
N VAL A 525 -7.58 -13.34 -51.11
CA VAL A 525 -8.21 -14.24 -50.16
C VAL A 525 -7.52 -15.60 -50.25
N GLY A 526 -6.81 -16.00 -49.20
CA GLY A 526 -6.22 -17.32 -49.04
C GLY A 526 -6.89 -18.08 -47.89
N VAL A 527 -7.47 -19.25 -48.17
CA VAL A 527 -8.07 -20.11 -47.15
C VAL A 527 -7.56 -21.53 -47.31
N GLY A 528 -6.76 -22.01 -46.36
CA GLY A 528 -6.20 -23.36 -46.39
C GLY A 528 -4.79 -23.47 -45.82
N PHE A 529 -4.23 -24.68 -45.86
CA PHE A 529 -2.81 -24.92 -45.56
C PHE A 529 -1.96 -24.48 -46.75
N GLN A 530 -1.03 -23.55 -46.53
CA GLN A 530 -0.15 -23.01 -47.57
C GLN A 530 -0.91 -22.60 -48.85
N SER A 531 -2.11 -22.02 -48.70
CA SER A 531 -2.85 -21.39 -49.80
C SER A 531 -2.24 -20.02 -50.07
N GLY A 532 -1.75 -19.78 -51.28
CA GLY A 532 -0.95 -18.61 -51.61
C GLY A 532 -0.40 -18.69 -53.02
N PRO A 533 0.10 -17.58 -53.58
CA PRO A 533 0.94 -17.66 -54.78
C PRO A 533 2.07 -18.66 -54.53
N TYR A 534 2.24 -19.64 -55.40
CA TYR A 534 3.23 -20.70 -55.23
C TYR A 534 4.62 -20.16 -55.54
N MET A 535 5.48 -20.15 -54.54
CA MET A 535 6.77 -19.49 -54.64
C MET A 535 7.87 -20.43 -55.14
N TRP A 536 8.40 -20.15 -56.34
CA TRP A 536 9.68 -20.72 -56.79
C TRP A 536 10.81 -19.70 -56.93
N SER A 537 10.54 -18.40 -57.04
CA SER A 537 11.50 -17.29 -56.79
C SER A 537 10.94 -15.97 -57.34
N GLY A 538 10.74 -14.95 -56.50
CA GLY A 538 10.41 -13.60 -56.96
C GLY A 538 9.61 -12.77 -55.96
N THR A 539 9.71 -11.44 -56.07
CA THR A 539 8.81 -10.47 -55.41
C THR A 539 7.50 -10.49 -56.18
N HIS A 540 6.40 -10.97 -55.61
CA HIS A 540 5.11 -11.11 -56.32
C HIS A 540 4.07 -10.13 -55.77
N TYR A 541 3.45 -9.35 -56.67
CA TYR A 541 2.43 -8.33 -56.39
C TYR A 541 0.99 -8.78 -56.73
N CYS A 542 0.71 -10.08 -56.58
CA CYS A 542 -0.58 -10.66 -56.96
C CYS A 542 -1.75 -9.92 -56.30
N SER A 543 -2.78 -9.58 -57.07
CA SER A 543 -3.93 -8.82 -56.58
C SER A 543 -5.26 -9.43 -57.03
N PHE A 544 -6.31 -9.22 -56.25
CA PHE A 544 -7.65 -9.75 -56.53
C PHE A 544 -7.69 -11.30 -56.67
N GLY A 545 -6.78 -12.01 -56.00
CA GLY A 545 -6.70 -13.46 -56.04
C GLY A 545 -7.64 -14.13 -55.03
N THR A 546 -8.35 -15.18 -55.43
CA THR A 546 -9.09 -16.08 -54.51
C THR A 546 -8.46 -17.47 -54.54
N MET A 547 -7.93 -17.93 -53.42
CA MET A 547 -7.17 -19.17 -53.27
C MET A 547 -7.78 -19.98 -52.13
N ILE A 548 -8.60 -20.98 -52.44
CA ILE A 548 -9.32 -21.77 -51.43
C ILE A 548 -8.93 -23.24 -51.57
N GLY A 549 -8.23 -23.76 -50.57
CA GLY A 549 -7.81 -25.16 -50.48
C GLY A 549 -6.35 -25.32 -50.07
N THR A 550 -5.94 -26.57 -49.85
CA THR A 550 -4.55 -26.87 -49.49
C THR A 550 -3.66 -26.74 -50.72
N PHE A 551 -2.66 -25.87 -50.63
CA PHE A 551 -1.86 -25.47 -51.77
C PHE A 551 -2.76 -24.97 -52.95
N ALA A 552 -3.67 -24.04 -52.69
CA ALA A 552 -4.38 -23.34 -53.77
C ALA A 552 -3.61 -22.05 -54.08
N GLY A 553 -3.43 -21.71 -55.36
CA GLY A 553 -2.58 -20.56 -55.71
C GLY A 553 -2.49 -20.23 -57.19
N THR A 554 -1.48 -19.44 -57.51
CA THR A 554 -1.08 -19.09 -58.88
C THR A 554 0.42 -19.36 -59.04
N SER A 555 0.81 -19.77 -60.24
CA SER A 555 2.20 -19.89 -60.70
C SER A 555 2.64 -18.69 -61.55
N HIS A 556 1.72 -17.75 -61.81
CA HIS A 556 1.97 -16.54 -62.57
C HIS A 556 2.40 -15.40 -61.64
N ASP A 557 3.52 -14.78 -61.97
CA ASP A 557 4.02 -13.57 -61.29
C ASP A 557 3.05 -12.41 -61.52
N ASP A 558 2.82 -11.58 -60.50
CA ASP A 558 1.95 -10.39 -60.58
C ASP A 558 0.55 -10.69 -61.15
N ALA A 559 0.02 -11.88 -60.85
CA ALA A 559 -1.29 -12.29 -61.34
C ALA A 559 -2.39 -11.37 -60.80
N GLU A 560 -3.31 -11.00 -61.68
CA GLU A 560 -4.48 -10.19 -61.34
C GLU A 560 -5.78 -10.94 -61.63
N ASN A 561 -6.74 -10.83 -60.70
CA ASN A 561 -8.09 -11.34 -60.87
C ASN A 561 -8.11 -12.83 -61.26
N PHE A 562 -7.66 -13.68 -60.34
CA PHE A 562 -7.63 -15.13 -60.55
C PHE A 562 -8.36 -15.84 -59.40
N THR A 563 -8.85 -17.04 -59.67
CA THR A 563 -9.53 -17.86 -58.68
C THR A 563 -9.06 -19.31 -58.79
N ALA A 564 -8.49 -19.83 -57.72
CA ALA A 564 -7.99 -21.20 -57.60
C ALA A 564 -8.73 -21.88 -56.44
N ILE A 565 -9.60 -22.85 -56.74
CA ILE A 565 -10.40 -23.56 -55.73
C ILE A 565 -10.14 -25.06 -55.80
N GLY A 566 -9.59 -25.66 -54.74
CA GLY A 566 -9.32 -27.10 -54.65
C GLY A 566 -7.98 -27.45 -54.00
N TYR A 567 -7.64 -28.74 -54.01
CA TYR A 567 -6.33 -29.22 -53.59
C TYR A 567 -5.33 -29.09 -54.74
N HIS A 568 -4.15 -28.50 -54.47
CA HIS A 568 -3.05 -28.37 -55.45
C HIS A 568 -3.51 -27.78 -56.79
N VAL A 569 -4.29 -26.71 -56.72
CA VAL A 569 -4.81 -25.98 -57.88
C VAL A 569 -3.97 -24.73 -58.12
N GLU A 570 -3.51 -24.56 -59.35
CA GLU A 570 -2.61 -23.47 -59.75
C GLU A 570 -3.12 -22.82 -61.02
N THR A 571 -3.43 -21.52 -60.97
CA THR A 571 -3.60 -20.69 -62.17
C THR A 571 -2.26 -20.34 -62.80
N ASP A 572 -2.23 -20.09 -64.11
CA ASP A 572 -1.00 -19.79 -64.87
C ASP A 572 -1.05 -18.45 -65.64
N ALA A 573 -2.15 -17.72 -65.50
CA ALA A 573 -2.33 -16.38 -66.06
C ALA A 573 -3.34 -15.57 -65.23
N SER A 574 -3.34 -14.25 -65.42
CA SER A 574 -4.38 -13.34 -64.94
C SER A 574 -5.74 -13.65 -65.58
N HIS A 575 -6.83 -13.24 -64.92
CA HIS A 575 -8.21 -13.39 -65.40
C HIS A 575 -8.66 -14.84 -65.58
N GLN A 576 -8.10 -15.75 -64.77
CA GLN A 576 -8.37 -17.18 -64.87
C GLN A 576 -9.06 -17.71 -63.62
N VAL A 577 -10.10 -18.52 -63.84
CA VAL A 577 -10.72 -19.35 -62.79
C VAL A 577 -10.34 -20.81 -63.05
N ARG A 578 -9.69 -21.45 -62.08
CA ARG A 578 -9.44 -22.89 -62.04
C ARG A 578 -10.10 -23.50 -60.82
N ILE A 579 -10.91 -24.52 -61.06
CA ILE A 579 -11.60 -25.29 -60.02
C ILE A 579 -11.17 -26.74 -60.17
N GLY A 580 -10.67 -27.32 -59.08
CA GLY A 580 -10.17 -28.69 -59.05
C GLY A 580 -8.77 -28.86 -59.64
N ASN A 581 -8.41 -30.12 -59.84
CA ASN A 581 -7.16 -30.55 -60.44
C ASN A 581 -7.43 -31.74 -61.38
N GLU A 582 -6.39 -32.36 -61.92
CA GLU A 582 -6.55 -33.46 -62.88
C GLU A 582 -7.32 -34.68 -62.35
N SER A 583 -7.36 -34.85 -61.03
CA SER A 583 -8.07 -35.92 -60.32
C SER A 583 -9.55 -35.61 -60.09
N VAL A 584 -10.02 -34.38 -60.37
CA VAL A 584 -11.44 -34.03 -60.29
C VAL A 584 -12.18 -34.59 -61.51
N THR A 585 -13.24 -35.36 -61.26
CA THR A 585 -14.02 -36.08 -62.27
C THR A 585 -15.26 -35.30 -62.75
N SER A 586 -15.81 -34.41 -61.93
CA SER A 586 -16.94 -33.56 -62.32
C SER A 586 -16.89 -32.20 -61.62
N ILE A 587 -17.21 -31.14 -62.36
CA ILE A 587 -17.42 -29.77 -61.86
C ILE A 587 -18.84 -29.38 -62.28
N GLY A 588 -19.75 -29.24 -61.33
CA GLY A 588 -21.18 -28.98 -61.58
C GLY A 588 -21.65 -27.61 -61.11
N GLY A 589 -22.67 -27.06 -61.77
CA GLY A 589 -23.43 -25.88 -61.33
C GLY A 589 -24.93 -26.08 -61.60
N TYR A 590 -25.80 -25.42 -60.83
CA TYR A 590 -27.27 -25.51 -61.00
C TYR A 590 -27.79 -24.71 -62.21
N ALA A 591 -27.12 -23.61 -62.57
CA ALA A 591 -27.35 -22.87 -63.81
C ALA A 591 -26.20 -23.17 -64.79
N GLY A 592 -26.50 -23.16 -66.10
CA GLY A 592 -25.45 -23.27 -67.12
C GLY A 592 -24.37 -22.20 -66.90
N TRP A 593 -23.11 -22.53 -67.16
CA TRP A 593 -22.02 -21.55 -67.13
C TRP A 593 -22.26 -20.52 -68.24
N THR A 594 -22.94 -19.43 -67.91
CA THR A 594 -23.34 -18.42 -68.88
C THR A 594 -22.14 -17.52 -69.20
N THR A 595 -21.53 -17.70 -70.36
CA THR A 595 -20.90 -16.57 -71.05
C THR A 595 -22.03 -15.63 -71.48
N LEU A 596 -21.95 -14.33 -71.14
CA LEU A 596 -22.90 -13.29 -71.57
C LEU A 596 -23.53 -13.61 -72.93
N THR A 597 -24.81 -14.00 -72.96
CA THR A 597 -25.53 -14.19 -74.21
C THR A 597 -25.72 -12.82 -74.84
N THR A 598 -24.93 -12.52 -75.88
CA THR A 598 -25.09 -11.31 -76.68
C THR A 598 -26.30 -11.48 -77.60
N ASP A 599 -27.31 -10.62 -77.49
CA ASP A 599 -28.45 -10.54 -78.40
C ASP A 599 -28.07 -9.80 -79.70
N GLY A 600 -26.93 -10.14 -80.31
CA GLY A 600 -26.46 -9.58 -81.60
C GLY A 600 -26.19 -8.06 -81.65
N SER A 601 -26.64 -7.29 -80.66
CA SER A 601 -26.63 -5.82 -80.67
C SER A 601 -25.28 -5.20 -80.31
N TYR A 602 -24.36 -5.99 -79.74
CA TYR A 602 -23.00 -5.58 -79.34
C TYR A 602 -21.89 -6.16 -80.24
N GLN A 603 -22.24 -6.74 -81.38
CA GLN A 603 -21.28 -7.34 -82.31
C GLN A 603 -21.04 -6.41 -83.52
N PHE A 604 -19.78 -6.10 -83.83
CA PHE A 604 -19.38 -5.33 -85.03
C PHE A 604 -18.53 -6.22 -85.95
N ASN A 605 -18.79 -6.20 -87.26
CA ASN A 605 -18.05 -6.96 -88.30
C ASN A 605 -18.22 -8.51 -88.22
N VAL A 606 -19.43 -8.99 -87.93
CA VAL A 606 -19.77 -10.43 -88.02
C VAL A 606 -19.73 -10.86 -89.49
N ARG A 607 -18.93 -11.90 -89.80
CA ARG A 607 -18.78 -12.46 -91.16
C ARG A 607 -19.12 -13.95 -91.15
N GLU A 608 -19.82 -14.43 -92.18
CA GLU A 608 -20.14 -15.86 -92.37
C GLU A 608 -18.93 -16.64 -92.93
N ASN A 609 -17.85 -16.68 -92.15
CA ASN A 609 -16.56 -17.23 -92.60
C ASN A 609 -16.28 -18.65 -92.08
N VAL A 610 -17.28 -19.31 -91.49
CA VAL A 610 -17.20 -20.69 -91.04
C VAL A 610 -18.12 -21.49 -91.95
N ALA A 611 -17.63 -22.61 -92.49
CA ALA A 611 -18.46 -23.54 -93.26
C ALA A 611 -19.71 -23.87 -92.41
N GLY A 612 -20.90 -23.54 -92.91
CA GLY A 612 -22.15 -23.61 -92.16
C GLY A 612 -22.62 -25.05 -91.92
N LEU A 613 -23.86 -25.35 -92.30
CA LEU A 613 -24.51 -26.65 -92.05
C LEU A 613 -23.69 -27.87 -92.56
N ASP A 614 -22.97 -27.73 -93.68
CA ASP A 614 -22.12 -28.78 -94.25
C ASP A 614 -20.94 -29.17 -93.35
N PHE A 615 -20.39 -28.25 -92.56
CA PHE A 615 -19.36 -28.57 -91.58
C PHE A 615 -19.94 -29.35 -90.41
N ILE A 616 -21.07 -28.89 -89.89
CA ILE A 616 -21.76 -29.54 -88.76
C ILE A 616 -22.13 -30.99 -89.13
N LEU A 617 -22.56 -31.23 -90.37
CA LEU A 617 -22.90 -32.58 -90.86
C LEU A 617 -21.68 -33.49 -91.08
N LYS A 618 -20.47 -32.93 -91.21
CA LYS A 618 -19.21 -33.70 -91.27
C LYS A 618 -18.68 -34.09 -89.90
N LEU A 619 -19.18 -33.49 -88.81
CA LEU A 619 -18.76 -33.81 -87.46
C LEU A 619 -19.33 -35.17 -87.03
N ARG A 620 -18.44 -36.09 -86.64
CA ARG A 620 -18.82 -37.42 -86.15
C ARG A 620 -18.88 -37.44 -84.61
N PRO A 621 -20.07 -37.46 -83.98
CA PRO A 621 -20.15 -37.60 -82.53
C PRO A 621 -19.72 -39.02 -82.14
N VAL A 622 -18.87 -39.11 -81.12
CA VAL A 622 -18.35 -40.38 -80.59
C VAL A 622 -18.51 -40.41 -79.08
N THR A 623 -18.61 -41.63 -78.54
CA THR A 623 -18.41 -41.90 -77.12
C THR A 623 -17.05 -42.54 -76.92
N TYR A 624 -16.32 -42.13 -75.88
CA TYR A 624 -14.99 -42.65 -75.58
C TYR A 624 -14.73 -42.68 -74.08
N GLN A 625 -13.76 -43.50 -73.68
CA GLN A 625 -13.19 -43.56 -72.34
C GLN A 625 -11.74 -43.09 -72.39
N MET A 626 -11.27 -42.44 -71.32
CA MET A 626 -9.94 -41.83 -71.30
C MET A 626 -8.86 -42.86 -70.93
N ASP A 627 -7.80 -42.95 -71.73
CA ASP A 627 -6.60 -43.76 -71.42
C ASP A 627 -5.70 -42.99 -70.45
N VAL A 628 -5.97 -43.19 -69.14
CA VAL A 628 -5.32 -42.48 -68.04
C VAL A 628 -3.82 -42.76 -67.93
N GLU A 629 -3.34 -43.93 -68.35
CA GLU A 629 -1.91 -44.27 -68.30
C GLU A 629 -1.09 -43.48 -69.32
N LYS A 630 -1.62 -43.28 -70.53
CA LYS A 630 -0.96 -42.42 -71.53
C LYS A 630 -0.99 -40.95 -71.12
N LEU A 631 -2.09 -40.49 -70.52
CA LEU A 631 -2.20 -39.10 -70.03
C LEU A 631 -1.20 -38.82 -68.90
N ALA A 632 -1.06 -39.75 -67.95
CA ALA A 632 -0.09 -39.65 -66.86
C ALA A 632 1.37 -39.62 -67.36
N LYS A 633 1.71 -40.43 -68.37
CA LYS A 633 3.05 -40.42 -69.00
C LYS A 633 3.34 -39.10 -69.70
N PHE A 634 2.38 -38.55 -70.44
CA PHE A 634 2.53 -37.25 -71.11
C PHE A 634 2.81 -36.12 -70.12
N ARG A 635 2.12 -36.10 -68.96
CA ARG A 635 2.33 -35.08 -67.94
C ARG A 635 3.66 -35.19 -67.20
N ASN A 636 4.10 -36.42 -66.89
CA ASN A 636 5.35 -36.62 -66.15
C ASN A 636 6.60 -36.19 -66.95
N GLU A 637 6.53 -36.13 -68.28
CA GLU A 637 7.63 -35.57 -69.09
C GLU A 637 7.86 -34.06 -68.86
N PHE A 638 6.85 -33.31 -68.38
CA PHE A 638 6.98 -31.87 -68.06
C PHE A 638 7.48 -31.57 -66.63
N ARG A 639 7.50 -32.57 -65.72
CA ARG A 639 7.79 -32.38 -64.28
C ARG A 639 9.26 -32.61 -63.86
N LYS A 640 10.23 -32.52 -64.78
CA LYS A 640 11.59 -33.06 -64.60
C LYS A 640 12.51 -32.43 -63.53
N ASN A 641 12.10 -31.44 -62.74
CA ASN A 641 12.98 -30.76 -61.76
C ASN A 641 12.33 -30.54 -60.37
N ARG A 642 12.00 -31.60 -59.62
CA ARG A 642 11.68 -31.46 -58.18
C ARG A 642 12.53 -32.42 -57.33
N PRO A 643 13.17 -31.95 -56.23
CA PRO A 643 13.80 -32.82 -55.24
C PRO A 643 12.73 -33.49 -54.35
N ASP A 644 12.85 -34.82 -54.18
CA ASP A 644 11.94 -35.68 -53.42
C ASP A 644 12.13 -35.58 -51.90
N SER A 645 11.51 -34.60 -51.24
CA SER A 645 11.30 -34.72 -49.79
C SER A 645 10.00 -34.08 -49.36
N LEU A 646 9.15 -34.90 -48.72
CA LEU A 646 7.79 -34.66 -48.19
C LEU A 646 6.62 -35.06 -49.12
N ILE A 647 6.64 -36.30 -49.62
CA ILE A 647 5.47 -36.91 -50.26
C ILE A 647 4.73 -37.77 -49.21
N ASN A 648 3.51 -37.37 -48.88
CA ASN A 648 2.63 -38.09 -47.97
C ASN A 648 1.97 -39.25 -48.74
N GLU A 649 2.19 -40.51 -48.35
CA GLU A 649 1.64 -41.71 -49.01
C GLU A 649 0.10 -41.68 -49.17
N LYS A 650 -0.59 -40.93 -48.30
CA LYS A 650 -2.04 -40.74 -48.37
C LYS A 650 -2.47 -39.92 -49.60
N LEU A 651 -1.63 -38.99 -50.06
CA LEU A 651 -1.89 -38.15 -51.24
C LEU A 651 -1.79 -38.95 -52.55
N ILE A 652 -0.79 -39.83 -52.67
CA ILE A 652 -0.62 -40.70 -53.83
C ILE A 652 -1.84 -41.61 -54.01
N ARG A 653 -2.39 -42.14 -52.91
CA ARG A 653 -3.59 -42.98 -52.95
C ARG A 653 -4.82 -42.21 -53.44
N MET A 654 -5.04 -40.99 -52.94
CA MET A 654 -6.18 -40.16 -53.37
C MET A 654 -6.09 -39.76 -54.84
N GLU A 655 -4.90 -39.42 -55.35
CA GLU A 655 -4.71 -39.17 -56.78
C GLU A 655 -5.01 -40.45 -57.58
N THR A 656 -4.37 -41.58 -57.23
CA THR A 656 -4.52 -42.86 -57.96
C THR A 656 -5.97 -43.33 -58.03
N GLU A 657 -6.73 -43.19 -56.94
CA GLU A 657 -8.16 -43.52 -56.89
C GLU A 657 -9.00 -42.62 -57.81
N GLY A 658 -8.71 -41.31 -57.85
CA GLY A 658 -9.36 -40.37 -58.78
C GLY A 658 -9.08 -40.69 -60.25
N TRP A 659 -7.84 -41.05 -60.60
CA TRP A 659 -7.47 -41.49 -61.94
C TRP A 659 -8.20 -42.78 -62.37
N GLN A 660 -8.35 -43.74 -61.46
CA GLN A 660 -9.10 -44.97 -61.75
C GLN A 660 -10.58 -44.68 -62.01
N GLN A 661 -11.20 -43.81 -61.21
CA GLN A 661 -12.58 -43.41 -61.44
C GLN A 661 -12.77 -42.72 -62.80
N LYS A 662 -11.84 -41.84 -63.19
CA LYS A 662 -11.83 -41.14 -64.49
C LYS A 662 -11.74 -42.09 -65.68
N SER A 663 -11.01 -43.19 -65.55
CA SER A 663 -10.91 -44.21 -66.62
C SER A 663 -12.22 -44.95 -66.91
N MET A 664 -13.16 -44.94 -65.95
CA MET A 664 -14.46 -45.61 -66.07
C MET A 664 -15.58 -44.70 -66.60
N GLU A 665 -15.35 -43.39 -66.67
CA GLU A 665 -16.34 -42.43 -67.20
C GLU A 665 -16.43 -42.51 -68.73
N VAL A 666 -17.66 -42.57 -69.24
CA VAL A 666 -17.95 -42.52 -70.68
C VAL A 666 -18.24 -41.08 -71.06
N TYR A 667 -17.35 -40.48 -71.85
CA TYR A 667 -17.52 -39.15 -72.40
C TYR A 667 -18.23 -39.22 -73.75
N SER A 668 -19.04 -38.22 -74.07
CA SER A 668 -19.65 -38.03 -75.40
C SER A 668 -19.14 -36.71 -75.99
N GLY A 669 -18.62 -36.71 -77.22
CA GLY A 669 -18.05 -35.52 -77.85
C GLY A 669 -17.57 -35.76 -79.28
N PHE A 670 -16.67 -34.90 -79.76
CA PHE A 670 -16.04 -35.01 -81.08
C PHE A 670 -14.51 -35.12 -80.93
N VAL A 671 -13.83 -35.83 -81.82
CA VAL A 671 -12.36 -35.95 -81.81
C VAL A 671 -11.75 -34.73 -82.51
N ALA A 672 -10.92 -33.95 -81.81
CA ALA A 672 -10.41 -32.66 -82.31
C ALA A 672 -9.72 -32.76 -83.68
N GLN A 673 -8.91 -33.80 -83.94
CA GLN A 673 -8.26 -33.98 -85.25
C GLN A 673 -9.26 -34.28 -86.39
N GLU A 674 -10.42 -34.88 -86.08
CA GLU A 674 -11.49 -35.10 -87.06
C GLU A 674 -12.28 -33.81 -87.31
N VAL A 675 -12.49 -32.99 -86.27
CA VAL A 675 -13.10 -31.65 -86.39
C VAL A 675 -12.22 -30.75 -87.26
N GLU A 676 -10.90 -30.76 -87.04
CA GLU A 676 -9.95 -29.96 -87.83
C GLU A 676 -9.96 -30.35 -89.31
N LYS A 677 -9.93 -31.66 -89.61
CA LYS A 677 -10.08 -32.17 -90.99
C LYS A 677 -11.42 -31.84 -91.63
N ALA A 678 -12.49 -31.71 -90.83
CA ALA A 678 -13.80 -31.32 -91.34
C ALA A 678 -13.89 -29.81 -91.60
N ALA A 679 -13.07 -29.01 -90.90
CA ALA A 679 -13.04 -27.55 -90.97
C ALA A 679 -12.13 -27.01 -92.11
N MET A 680 -11.14 -27.80 -92.54
CA MET A 680 -10.36 -27.59 -93.78
C MET A 680 -11.18 -27.98 -95.01
#